data_AF-A0A1M5E0W2-F1
#
_entry.id   AF-A0A1M5E0W2-F1
#
_cell.length_a   1.000
_cell.length_b   1.000
_cell.length_c   1.000
_cell.angle_alpha   90.00
_cell.angle_beta   90.00
_cell.angle_gamma   90.00
#
_symmetry.space_group_name_H-M   'P 1'
#
loop_
_entity.id
_entity.type
_entity.pdbx_description
1 polymer ?
#
loop_
_entity_poly.entity_id
_entity_poly.type
_entity_poly.pdbx_seq_one_letter_code
_entity_poly.pdbx_strand_id
1 'polypeptide(L)'
;MKFLDSRYKKISVAVSVLAALAWTLSSCASSKQEPETAQANVAAESRPQALPPQPLTPVTVFEMKFISADKQVRVVNKPTLAALDFAAYFNNPIRLAGKEEKPENYTGKMASAKLTEYPFPMLDSIQDYEPAAIEGRQPLAWEPLTKILYAQTGNDSLGGVLNAVEAVKWDEPDVFRAFQTVSRMWGVPLSDGSVEWWVEVMPAHWTGRSAFYGKLKLTSRGETAEILNYYLTGEMNIDDAMNWARTLSSYWYPTLNTDLEPHTAGAPWEGDANRPFAVMRGNPMGTPMWIAFEVPAFCLSDEALRAKRTADSLAEAGEVVPVNRTLDTNSAFRLETLASLEGSCPENAATKKFRDALAEKLKKLPKEQNAWADGDMLWFRRNANYLLADKITKQDSLHNPLPRLLELKKYLDSLNVQLLVVPVPVKEEIYGERLVEGTAADLCVNPAGREFTREMLAAGLDVLDLYPALMAAKSGDEPPHYSYQRYDTHWALPGMLAAMELLASRVTQYSWYAESGAQPGSLNLQETQTLREGDLVAHLPDAEKSKYPADTLPVMKVFKGTEAYKGGKNSPILLMGDSFTGVFESVDQKSGGPGSLLAYATGLDVQVLTSWGGGPGVYHRMMKMKKDMQSKRLVIYMMTARDFWQSPMEWDGL
;
A
#
# COMPACT_ATOMS: atom_id res chain seq x y z
N MET A 1 33.28 -36.17 -0.08
CA MET A 1 33.89 -37.43 -0.56
C MET A 1 33.08 -38.59 0.03
N LYS A 2 32.45 -39.38 -0.86
CA LYS A 2 31.63 -40.59 -0.64
C LYS A 2 30.37 -40.48 0.24
N PHE A 3 29.23 -40.23 -0.39
CA PHE A 3 28.07 -41.14 -0.39
C PHE A 3 27.14 -40.74 -1.56
N LEU A 4 27.39 -41.34 -2.72
CA LEU A 4 26.53 -41.41 -3.89
C LEU A 4 26.45 -42.90 -4.21
N ASP A 5 25.26 -43.52 -4.23
CA ASP A 5 24.84 -44.36 -5.35
C ASP A 5 23.37 -44.79 -5.25
N SER A 6 22.78 -45.08 -6.40
CA SER A 6 21.49 -45.73 -6.64
C SER A 6 20.23 -44.84 -6.63
N ARG A 7 20.06 -44.08 -7.72
CA ARG A 7 19.05 -44.41 -8.77
C ARG A 7 18.92 -43.27 -9.79
N TYR A 8 19.88 -43.17 -10.70
CA TYR A 8 19.68 -42.58 -12.02
C TYR A 8 20.40 -43.44 -13.05
N LYS A 9 19.62 -44.18 -13.83
CA LYS A 9 19.96 -44.62 -15.18
C LYS A 9 18.71 -45.21 -15.82
N LYS A 10 18.06 -44.44 -16.68
CA LYS A 10 17.88 -44.78 -18.10
C LYS A 10 17.40 -43.56 -18.90
N ILE A 11 18.31 -43.05 -19.74
CA ILE A 11 18.14 -42.68 -21.16
C ILE A 11 17.27 -41.41 -21.40
N SER A 12 17.80 -40.21 -21.69
CA SER A 12 18.66 -39.70 -22.79
C SER A 12 18.02 -39.69 -24.18
N VAL A 13 18.23 -38.55 -24.88
CA VAL A 13 17.97 -38.21 -26.30
C VAL A 13 16.55 -37.65 -26.57
N ALA A 14 16.29 -36.57 -27.30
CA ALA A 14 16.97 -35.34 -27.72
C ALA A 14 15.92 -34.50 -28.50
N VAL A 15 15.94 -33.17 -28.36
CA VAL A 15 15.88 -32.17 -29.46
C VAL A 15 14.64 -32.12 -30.41
N SER A 16 13.90 -31.02 -30.26
CA SER A 16 13.34 -30.12 -31.29
C SER A 16 12.09 -30.44 -32.15
N VAL A 17 11.07 -29.59 -31.93
CA VAL A 17 10.30 -28.73 -32.86
C VAL A 17 9.72 -29.34 -34.17
N LEU A 18 8.37 -29.42 -34.28
CA LEU A 18 7.50 -28.53 -35.12
C LEU A 18 6.10 -29.14 -35.32
N ALA A 19 5.11 -28.23 -35.28
CA ALA A 19 3.89 -28.16 -36.10
C ALA A 19 2.69 -29.08 -35.84
N ALA A 20 1.58 -28.35 -35.59
CA ALA A 20 0.25 -28.51 -36.17
C ALA A 20 -0.57 -29.74 -35.76
N LEU A 21 -1.71 -29.48 -35.12
CA LEU A 21 -3.02 -29.84 -35.70
C LEU A 21 -4.13 -29.11 -34.96
N ALA A 22 -4.82 -28.24 -35.71
CA ALA A 22 -6.13 -27.72 -35.37
C ALA A 22 -7.18 -28.85 -35.39
N TRP A 23 -8.33 -28.60 -34.76
CA TRP A 23 -9.71 -29.05 -35.05
C TRP A 23 -10.46 -29.17 -33.70
N THR A 24 -11.71 -28.82 -33.49
CA THR A 24 -12.80 -28.12 -34.20
C THR A 24 -13.88 -27.98 -33.13
N LEU A 25 -14.48 -26.80 -32.99
CA LEU A 25 -15.73 -26.63 -32.25
C LEU A 25 -16.82 -27.47 -32.95
N SER A 26 -17.55 -28.28 -32.18
CA SER A 26 -18.85 -28.79 -32.60
C SER A 26 -19.85 -28.59 -31.47
N SER A 27 -20.83 -27.75 -31.77
CA SER A 27 -22.09 -27.65 -31.06
C SER A 27 -22.88 -28.95 -31.21
N CYS A 28 -23.47 -29.41 -30.12
CA CYS A 28 -24.64 -30.28 -30.17
C CYS A 28 -25.60 -29.84 -29.07
N ALA A 29 -26.78 -29.41 -29.50
CA ALA A 29 -27.91 -29.06 -28.67
C ALA A 29 -28.71 -30.31 -28.28
N SER A 30 -29.47 -30.13 -27.18
CA SER A 30 -30.63 -30.91 -26.72
C SER A 30 -30.34 -32.05 -25.73
N SER A 31 -30.76 -31.89 -24.48
CA SER A 31 -32.14 -32.16 -24.08
C SER A 31 -32.43 -31.66 -22.67
N LYS A 32 -33.68 -31.22 -22.48
CA LYS A 32 -34.26 -30.69 -21.24
C LYS A 32 -34.37 -31.78 -20.17
N GLN A 33 -33.98 -31.44 -18.94
CA GLN A 33 -34.58 -31.99 -17.73
C GLN A 33 -34.52 -30.94 -16.62
N GLU A 34 -35.71 -30.45 -16.23
CA GLU A 34 -35.91 -29.56 -15.08
C GLU A 34 -35.66 -30.33 -13.77
N PRO A 35 -34.96 -29.74 -12.79
CA PRO A 35 -35.08 -30.15 -11.40
C PRO A 35 -36.15 -29.31 -10.70
N GLU A 36 -37.04 -30.00 -9.98
CA GLU A 36 -38.12 -29.48 -9.16
C GLU A 36 -37.65 -28.39 -8.19
N THR A 37 -38.42 -27.30 -8.15
CA THR A 37 -38.27 -26.19 -7.23
C THR A 37 -38.84 -26.56 -5.87
N ALA A 38 -37.98 -26.69 -4.87
CA ALA A 38 -38.39 -26.60 -3.47
C ALA A 38 -38.74 -25.13 -3.16
N GLN A 39 -40.04 -24.80 -3.22
CA GLN A 39 -40.58 -23.52 -2.78
C GLN A 39 -40.44 -23.39 -1.26
N ALA A 40 -39.39 -22.71 -0.81
CA ALA A 40 -39.40 -22.04 0.48
C ALA A 40 -40.19 -20.73 0.31
N ASN A 41 -41.38 -20.69 0.91
CA ASN A 41 -42.17 -19.47 1.06
C ASN A 41 -41.38 -18.45 1.91
N VAL A 42 -40.60 -17.60 1.25
CA VAL A 42 -40.15 -16.34 1.85
C VAL A 42 -41.27 -15.35 1.60
N ALA A 43 -41.93 -14.93 2.67
CA ALA A 43 -42.90 -13.85 2.66
C ALA A 43 -42.29 -12.64 1.94
N ALA A 44 -43.07 -12.02 1.06
CA ALA A 44 -42.71 -10.78 0.41
C ALA A 44 -42.55 -9.68 1.49
N GLU A 45 -41.35 -9.56 2.03
CA GLU A 45 -40.95 -8.39 2.78
C GLU A 45 -40.92 -7.21 1.80
N SER A 46 -41.67 -6.18 2.18
CA SER A 46 -41.80 -4.91 1.48
C SER A 46 -40.44 -4.39 1.01
N ARG A 47 -40.37 -3.94 -0.25
CA ARG A 47 -39.24 -3.14 -0.78
C ARG A 47 -38.80 -2.11 0.27
N PRO A 48 -37.50 -1.97 0.58
CA PRO A 48 -37.03 -0.92 1.46
C PRO A 48 -37.45 0.44 0.91
N GLN A 49 -38.03 1.26 1.78
CA GLN A 49 -38.29 2.67 1.48
C GLN A 49 -36.97 3.39 1.18
N ALA A 50 -37.06 4.40 0.31
CA ALA A 50 -36.02 5.41 0.09
C ALA A 50 -35.46 5.94 1.43
N LEU A 51 -34.17 6.32 1.40
CA LEU A 51 -33.38 6.96 2.47
C LEU A 51 -34.24 7.59 3.58
N PRO A 52 -33.96 7.32 4.87
CA PRO A 52 -34.73 7.91 5.96
C PRO A 52 -34.75 9.45 5.84
N PRO A 53 -35.88 10.10 6.17
CA PRO A 53 -35.99 11.56 6.15
C PRO A 53 -34.87 12.16 7.01
N GLN A 54 -34.03 12.97 6.37
CA GLN A 54 -32.87 13.60 6.97
C GLN A 54 -33.32 14.77 7.87
N PRO A 55 -32.63 15.03 8.98
CA PRO A 55 -33.02 16.06 9.94
C PRO A 55 -32.94 17.47 9.32
N LEU A 56 -33.89 18.34 9.70
CA LEU A 56 -33.95 19.77 9.31
C LEU A 56 -32.87 20.66 9.97
N THR A 57 -31.82 20.05 10.54
CA THR A 57 -30.75 20.76 11.25
C THR A 57 -29.41 20.51 10.57
N PRO A 58 -28.49 21.50 10.53
CA PRO A 58 -27.17 21.32 9.95
C PRO A 58 -26.47 20.09 10.54
N VAL A 59 -26.04 19.16 9.69
CA VAL A 59 -25.36 17.95 10.13
C VAL A 59 -23.88 18.28 10.36
N THR A 60 -23.51 18.55 11.61
CA THR A 60 -22.09 18.54 12.00
C THR A 60 -21.60 17.09 11.95
N VAL A 61 -20.86 16.75 10.89
CA VAL A 61 -20.32 15.39 10.69
C VAL A 61 -19.27 15.05 11.73
N PHE A 62 -18.40 16.01 12.06
CA PHE A 62 -17.33 15.85 13.05
C PHE A 62 -16.89 17.20 13.63
N GLU A 63 -16.25 17.17 14.80
CA GLU A 63 -15.61 18.33 15.44
C GLU A 63 -14.09 18.30 15.21
N MET A 64 -13.50 19.46 14.91
CA MET A 64 -12.04 19.65 14.84
C MET A 64 -11.52 20.29 16.12
N LYS A 65 -10.62 19.60 16.82
CA LYS A 65 -9.87 20.15 17.95
C LYS A 65 -8.41 20.34 17.56
N PHE A 66 -7.90 21.55 17.71
CA PHE A 66 -6.51 21.89 17.46
C PHE A 66 -5.72 21.81 18.76
N ILE A 67 -4.76 20.89 18.83
CA ILE A 67 -3.89 20.73 20.01
C ILE A 67 -2.63 21.59 19.85
N SER A 68 -2.04 21.55 18.66
CA SER A 68 -0.88 22.34 18.23
C SER A 68 -0.91 22.53 16.72
N ALA A 69 0.09 23.22 16.15
CA ALA A 69 0.18 23.44 14.71
C ALA A 69 0.27 22.12 13.90
N ASP A 70 0.88 21.10 14.49
CA ASP A 70 1.15 19.78 13.91
C ASP A 70 0.19 18.68 14.39
N LYS A 71 -0.70 18.95 15.37
CA LYS A 71 -1.58 17.93 15.97
C LYS A 71 -3.03 18.36 16.03
N GLN A 72 -3.92 17.52 15.49
CA GLN A 72 -5.36 17.73 15.52
C GLN A 72 -6.11 16.45 15.91
N VAL A 73 -7.27 16.62 16.56
CA VAL A 73 -8.21 15.54 16.86
C VAL A 73 -9.50 15.77 16.07
N ARG A 74 -10.00 14.71 15.43
CA ARG A 74 -11.22 14.66 14.63
C ARG A 74 -12.23 13.81 15.38
N VAL A 75 -13.24 14.44 15.99
CA VAL A 75 -14.24 13.75 16.81
C VAL A 75 -15.48 13.45 15.98
N VAL A 76 -15.74 12.16 15.74
CA VAL A 76 -16.87 11.66 14.96
C VAL A 76 -17.88 11.01 15.89
N ASN A 77 -19.10 11.55 15.97
CA ASN A 77 -20.11 11.07 16.92
C ASN A 77 -20.70 9.71 16.52
N LYS A 78 -21.02 9.54 15.23
CA LYS A 78 -21.51 8.28 14.68
C LYS A 78 -20.46 7.71 13.73
N PRO A 79 -19.86 6.55 14.03
CA PRO A 79 -18.74 6.02 13.26
C PRO A 79 -19.22 5.33 11.98
N THR A 80 -19.88 6.07 11.10
CA THR A 80 -20.19 5.57 9.76
C THR A 80 -18.98 5.76 8.85
N LEU A 81 -18.87 4.92 7.82
CA LEU A 81 -17.75 4.99 6.89
C LEU A 81 -17.67 6.38 6.24
N ALA A 82 -18.82 6.93 5.81
CA ALA A 82 -18.91 8.29 5.28
C ALA A 82 -18.41 9.37 6.25
N ALA A 83 -18.70 9.25 7.54
CA ALA A 83 -18.32 10.27 8.53
C ALA A 83 -16.81 10.21 8.84
N LEU A 84 -16.26 9.01 8.98
CA LEU A 84 -14.82 8.80 9.18
C LEU A 84 -14.02 9.24 7.95
N ASP A 85 -14.46 8.86 6.76
CA ASP A 85 -13.85 9.29 5.49
C ASP A 85 -13.93 10.82 5.33
N PHE A 86 -15.07 11.44 5.60
CA PHE A 86 -15.17 12.90 5.55
C PHE A 86 -14.24 13.57 6.57
N ALA A 87 -14.19 13.07 7.80
CA ALA A 87 -13.30 13.58 8.85
C ALA A 87 -11.82 13.45 8.50
N ALA A 88 -11.44 12.38 7.78
CA ALA A 88 -10.10 12.16 7.29
C ALA A 88 -9.77 13.09 6.12
N TYR A 89 -10.66 13.24 5.13
CA TYR A 89 -10.33 13.92 3.87
C TYR A 89 -10.49 15.44 3.93
N PHE A 90 -11.49 15.95 4.67
CA PHE A 90 -11.85 17.36 4.68
C PHE A 90 -10.88 18.21 5.51
N ASN A 91 -10.29 19.25 4.89
CA ASN A 91 -9.34 20.17 5.51
C ASN A 91 -8.24 19.46 6.31
N ASN A 92 -7.68 18.39 5.76
CA ASN A 92 -6.63 17.64 6.42
C ASN A 92 -5.25 18.23 6.11
N PRO A 93 -4.51 18.72 7.12
CA PRO A 93 -3.22 19.36 6.91
C PRO A 93 -2.17 18.42 6.30
N ILE A 94 -2.21 17.11 6.58
CA ILE A 94 -1.32 16.13 5.94
C ILE A 94 -1.51 16.15 4.42
N ARG A 95 -2.75 16.31 3.93
CA ARG A 95 -3.07 16.35 2.49
C ARG A 95 -2.81 17.71 1.84
N LEU A 96 -2.79 18.77 2.66
CA LEU A 96 -2.64 20.16 2.19
C LEU A 96 -1.18 20.62 2.16
N ALA A 97 -0.31 20.00 2.96
CA ALA A 97 1.10 20.35 3.06
C ALA A 97 1.78 20.42 1.68
N GLY A 98 2.47 21.53 1.42
CA GLY A 98 3.22 21.77 0.19
C GLY A 98 2.37 22.31 -0.97
N LYS A 99 1.05 22.46 -0.79
CA LYS A 99 0.12 22.97 -1.82
C LYS A 99 -0.14 24.48 -1.70
N GLU A 100 0.38 25.13 -0.67
CA GLU A 100 0.17 26.56 -0.39
C GLU A 100 0.93 27.46 -1.36
N GLU A 101 2.08 27.00 -1.85
CA GLU A 101 2.94 27.77 -2.74
C GLU A 101 2.38 27.88 -4.15
N LYS A 102 2.54 29.07 -4.73
CA LYS A 102 2.18 29.38 -6.10
C LYS A 102 3.17 28.69 -7.07
N PRO A 103 2.70 27.89 -8.05
CA PRO A 103 3.57 27.30 -9.06
C PRO A 103 4.35 28.34 -9.87
N GLU A 104 5.63 28.07 -10.19
CA GLU A 104 6.49 29.00 -10.94
C GLU A 104 5.92 29.39 -12.31
N ASN A 105 5.24 28.45 -12.97
CA ASN A 105 4.68 28.63 -14.31
C ASN A 105 3.23 29.11 -14.33
N TYR A 106 2.62 29.38 -13.18
CA TYR A 106 1.28 29.96 -13.11
C TYR A 106 1.33 31.46 -13.45
N THR A 107 0.61 31.87 -14.49
CA THR A 107 0.57 33.26 -14.96
C THR A 107 -0.73 33.99 -14.60
N GLY A 108 -1.74 33.26 -14.13
CA GLY A 108 -3.03 33.81 -13.76
C GLY A 108 -3.86 34.32 -14.95
N LYS A 109 -3.81 33.65 -16.11
CA LYS A 109 -4.55 34.09 -17.33
C LYS A 109 -6.03 34.38 -17.10
N MET A 110 -6.70 33.55 -16.31
CA MET A 110 -8.11 33.75 -15.96
C MET A 110 -8.31 34.45 -14.61
N ALA A 111 -7.29 35.01 -13.95
CA ALA A 111 -7.41 35.50 -12.56
C ALA A 111 -8.63 36.42 -12.33
N SER A 112 -8.97 37.28 -13.30
CA SER A 112 -10.10 38.22 -13.24
C SER A 112 -11.44 37.70 -13.79
N ALA A 113 -11.50 36.45 -14.25
CA ALA A 113 -12.72 35.88 -14.84
C ALA A 113 -13.84 35.74 -13.80
N LYS A 114 -15.07 36.03 -14.22
CA LYS A 114 -16.27 35.87 -13.37
C LYS A 114 -16.62 34.40 -13.21
N LEU A 115 -17.37 34.04 -12.17
CA LEU A 115 -17.80 32.66 -11.93
C LEU A 115 -18.54 32.04 -13.13
N THR A 116 -19.35 32.83 -13.83
CA THR A 116 -20.06 32.43 -15.05
C THR A 116 -19.17 32.09 -16.24
N GLU A 117 -17.89 32.49 -16.19
CA GLU A 117 -16.89 32.25 -17.23
C GLU A 117 -16.00 31.05 -16.88
N TYR A 118 -16.22 30.38 -15.75
CA TYR A 118 -15.37 29.28 -15.33
C TYR A 118 -15.52 28.07 -16.29
N PRO A 119 -14.40 27.46 -16.74
CA PRO A 119 -14.42 26.45 -17.79
C PRO A 119 -14.68 25.04 -17.23
N PHE A 120 -15.83 24.82 -16.58
CA PHE A 120 -16.25 23.51 -16.05
C PHE A 120 -17.37 22.91 -16.91
N PRO A 121 -17.07 22.32 -18.08
CA PRO A 121 -18.09 21.79 -19.00
C PRO A 121 -18.87 20.60 -18.41
N MET A 122 -18.30 19.92 -17.42
CA MET A 122 -18.90 18.81 -16.69
C MET A 122 -19.88 19.24 -15.57
N LEU A 123 -20.09 20.55 -15.37
CA LEU A 123 -21.09 21.08 -14.44
C LEU A 123 -22.30 21.63 -15.21
N ASP A 124 -23.51 21.24 -14.78
CA ASP A 124 -24.79 21.74 -15.30
C ASP A 124 -25.12 23.15 -14.82
N SER A 125 -24.70 23.46 -13.59
CA SER A 125 -24.87 24.78 -12.98
C SER A 125 -23.73 25.08 -12.03
N ILE A 126 -23.41 26.36 -11.87
CA ILE A 126 -22.40 26.87 -10.94
C ILE A 126 -23.03 27.98 -10.10
N GLN A 127 -22.79 27.99 -8.79
CA GLN A 127 -23.40 28.92 -7.82
C GLN A 127 -22.37 29.37 -6.77
N ASP A 128 -22.45 30.64 -6.34
CA ASP A 128 -21.58 31.21 -5.29
C ASP A 128 -21.93 30.72 -3.87
N TYR A 129 -23.16 30.22 -3.68
CA TYR A 129 -23.72 29.88 -2.37
C TYR A 129 -24.23 28.43 -2.35
N GLU A 130 -24.36 27.87 -1.15
CA GLU A 130 -24.89 26.53 -0.95
C GLU A 130 -26.31 26.43 -1.51
N PRO A 131 -26.58 25.51 -2.47
CA PRO A 131 -27.89 25.37 -3.07
C PRO A 131 -28.88 24.69 -2.13
N ALA A 132 -30.15 25.12 -2.17
CA ALA A 132 -31.23 24.52 -1.35
C ALA A 132 -31.40 23.00 -1.54
N ALA A 133 -30.95 22.44 -2.68
CA ALA A 133 -30.99 21.00 -2.94
C ALA A 133 -30.13 20.18 -1.95
N ILE A 134 -29.09 20.78 -1.39
CA ILE A 134 -28.14 20.11 -0.48
C ILE A 134 -28.18 20.65 0.96
N GLU A 135 -29.02 21.64 1.23
CA GLU A 135 -29.17 22.23 2.56
C GLU A 135 -29.50 21.14 3.59
N GLY A 136 -28.73 21.11 4.68
CA GLY A 136 -28.88 20.13 5.76
C GLY A 136 -28.42 18.70 5.42
N ARG A 137 -27.88 18.44 4.23
CA ARG A 137 -27.35 17.12 3.87
C ARG A 137 -25.92 16.94 4.33
N GLN A 138 -25.60 15.73 4.81
CA GLN A 138 -24.24 15.35 5.14
C GLN A 138 -23.31 15.43 3.91
N PRO A 139 -22.22 16.22 3.98
CA PRO A 139 -21.18 16.21 2.95
C PRO A 139 -20.37 14.91 2.99
N LEU A 140 -19.82 14.54 1.83
CA LEU A 140 -19.07 13.32 1.59
C LEU A 140 -17.68 13.63 1.06
N ALA A 141 -16.71 12.77 1.42
CA ALA A 141 -15.45 12.66 0.71
C ALA A 141 -15.67 11.82 -0.55
N TRP A 142 -15.29 12.35 -1.71
CA TRP A 142 -15.64 11.72 -2.97
C TRP A 142 -14.75 10.51 -3.30
N GLU A 143 -13.44 10.62 -3.06
CA GLU A 143 -12.45 9.58 -3.37
C GLU A 143 -12.78 8.19 -2.79
N PRO A 144 -13.08 8.04 -1.48
CA PRO A 144 -13.42 6.73 -0.93
C PRO A 144 -14.78 6.22 -1.44
N LEU A 145 -15.77 7.09 -1.64
CA LEU A 145 -17.08 6.68 -2.14
C LEU A 145 -17.02 6.16 -3.59
N THR A 146 -16.30 6.84 -4.48
CA THR A 146 -16.18 6.39 -5.88
C THR A 146 -15.50 5.03 -5.97
N LYS A 147 -14.56 4.73 -5.09
CA LYS A 147 -13.92 3.40 -5.01
C LYS A 147 -14.89 2.31 -4.60
N ILE A 148 -15.74 2.57 -3.59
CA ILE A 148 -16.77 1.62 -3.16
C ILE A 148 -17.75 1.37 -4.30
N LEU A 149 -18.20 2.44 -4.97
CA LEU A 149 -19.09 2.34 -6.13
C LEU A 149 -18.44 1.53 -7.25
N TYR A 150 -17.18 1.79 -7.58
CA TYR A 150 -16.46 1.04 -8.61
C TYR A 150 -16.29 -0.43 -8.23
N ALA A 151 -15.89 -0.73 -6.99
CA ALA A 151 -15.71 -2.11 -6.52
C ALA A 151 -17.00 -2.93 -6.54
N GLN A 152 -18.15 -2.30 -6.32
CA GLN A 152 -19.46 -2.98 -6.28
C GLN A 152 -20.17 -3.01 -7.63
N THR A 153 -19.99 -1.98 -8.47
CA THR A 153 -20.76 -1.83 -9.72
C THR A 153 -19.92 -1.93 -10.99
N GLY A 154 -18.59 -1.88 -10.88
CA GLY A 154 -17.67 -1.77 -12.02
C GLY A 154 -17.73 -0.43 -12.76
N ASN A 155 -18.46 0.58 -12.25
CA ASN A 155 -18.68 1.85 -12.92
C ASN A 155 -17.92 3.01 -12.23
N ASP A 156 -16.96 3.60 -12.94
CA ASP A 156 -16.15 4.75 -12.47
C ASP A 156 -16.58 6.10 -13.08
N SER A 157 -17.79 6.21 -13.63
CA SER A 157 -18.25 7.45 -14.28
C SER A 157 -18.23 8.66 -13.33
N LEU A 158 -18.57 8.45 -12.05
CA LEU A 158 -18.54 9.51 -11.04
C LEU A 158 -17.10 9.97 -10.75
N GLY A 159 -16.18 9.02 -10.53
CA GLY A 159 -14.76 9.33 -10.33
C GLY A 159 -14.15 10.05 -11.52
N GLY A 160 -14.46 9.62 -12.75
CA GLY A 160 -14.03 10.29 -13.98
C GLY A 160 -14.50 11.75 -14.08
N VAL A 161 -15.77 12.04 -13.76
CA VAL A 161 -16.30 13.41 -13.77
C VAL A 161 -15.65 14.28 -12.69
N LEU A 162 -15.43 13.74 -11.50
CA LEU A 162 -14.81 14.47 -10.39
C LEU A 162 -13.33 14.77 -10.66
N ASN A 163 -12.58 13.80 -11.18
CA ASN A 163 -11.22 14.02 -11.66
C ASN A 163 -11.17 15.08 -12.76
N ALA A 164 -12.15 15.10 -13.67
CA ALA A 164 -12.23 16.14 -14.69
C ALA A 164 -12.45 17.53 -14.08
N VAL A 165 -13.20 17.66 -12.98
CA VAL A 165 -13.34 18.92 -12.23
C VAL A 165 -11.98 19.34 -11.66
N GLU A 166 -11.24 18.45 -11.00
CA GLU A 166 -9.91 18.77 -10.44
C GLU A 166 -8.85 19.06 -11.51
N ALA A 167 -9.01 18.48 -12.71
CA ALA A 167 -8.10 18.64 -13.84
C ALA A 167 -8.24 19.97 -14.62
N VAL A 168 -9.26 20.80 -14.37
CA VAL A 168 -9.41 22.08 -15.09
C VAL A 168 -8.25 23.03 -14.78
N LYS A 169 -7.60 23.58 -15.82
CA LYS A 169 -6.39 24.43 -15.70
C LYS A 169 -6.56 25.89 -16.09
N TRP A 170 -7.79 26.35 -16.34
CA TRP A 170 -8.09 27.79 -16.47
C TRP A 170 -7.20 28.48 -17.53
N ASP A 171 -7.10 27.85 -18.70
CA ASP A 171 -6.24 28.23 -19.84
C ASP A 171 -4.71 28.15 -19.61
N GLU A 172 -4.29 27.42 -18.58
CA GLU A 172 -2.88 27.17 -18.24
C GLU A 172 -2.53 25.67 -18.13
N PRO A 173 -2.71 24.89 -19.22
CA PRO A 173 -2.56 23.43 -19.20
C PRO A 173 -1.16 22.94 -18.81
N ASP A 174 -0.14 23.79 -18.94
CA ASP A 174 1.26 23.45 -18.64
C ASP A 174 1.57 23.45 -17.13
N VAL A 175 0.68 23.96 -16.28
CA VAL A 175 0.87 23.95 -14.83
C VAL A 175 0.50 22.59 -14.25
N PHE A 176 1.50 21.87 -13.72
CA PHE A 176 1.33 20.53 -13.19
C PHE A 176 0.36 20.48 -11.99
N ARG A 177 0.53 21.39 -11.02
CA ARG A 177 -0.26 21.46 -9.78
C ARG A 177 -1.76 21.67 -10.05
N ALA A 178 -2.63 20.97 -9.32
CA ALA A 178 -4.08 21.15 -9.38
C ALA A 178 -4.50 22.57 -8.99
N PHE A 179 -5.46 23.15 -9.70
CA PHE A 179 -5.95 24.53 -9.44
C PHE A 179 -7.10 24.54 -8.45
N GLN A 180 -7.74 23.40 -8.26
CA GLN A 180 -8.88 23.22 -7.37
C GLN A 180 -8.95 21.78 -6.90
N THR A 181 -9.73 21.57 -5.85
CA THR A 181 -10.11 20.27 -5.33
C THR A 181 -11.61 20.21 -5.15
N VAL A 182 -12.21 19.03 -5.31
CA VAL A 182 -13.58 18.78 -4.86
C VAL A 182 -13.52 18.53 -3.35
N SER A 183 -13.78 19.58 -2.58
CA SER A 183 -13.63 19.58 -1.13
C SER A 183 -14.80 18.91 -0.41
N ARG A 184 -16.00 18.97 -0.99
CA ARG A 184 -17.22 18.30 -0.50
C ARG A 184 -18.06 17.81 -1.67
N MET A 185 -18.78 16.71 -1.46
CA MET A 185 -19.74 16.18 -2.43
C MET A 185 -21.03 15.74 -1.72
N TRP A 186 -22.16 15.79 -2.43
CA TRP A 186 -23.45 15.32 -1.95
C TRP A 186 -24.15 14.48 -3.02
N GLY A 187 -24.68 13.33 -2.61
CA GLY A 187 -25.60 12.53 -3.42
C GLY A 187 -27.04 12.84 -3.04
N VAL A 188 -27.85 13.27 -4.01
CA VAL A 188 -29.27 13.58 -3.82
C VAL A 188 -30.09 12.50 -4.55
N PRO A 189 -30.77 11.59 -3.82
CA PRO A 189 -31.62 10.60 -4.43
C PRO A 189 -32.85 11.27 -5.07
N LEU A 190 -33.24 10.80 -6.24
CA LEU A 190 -34.43 11.22 -6.96
C LEU A 190 -35.55 10.17 -6.80
N SER A 191 -36.79 10.57 -7.11
CA SER A 191 -37.97 9.70 -6.96
C SER A 191 -37.96 8.47 -7.88
N ASP A 192 -37.16 8.50 -8.94
CA ASP A 192 -36.97 7.40 -9.87
C ASP A 192 -35.87 6.39 -9.44
N GLY A 193 -35.29 6.59 -8.25
CA GLY A 193 -34.23 5.76 -7.70
C GLY A 193 -32.82 6.14 -8.17
N SER A 194 -32.69 7.15 -9.03
CA SER A 194 -31.38 7.65 -9.45
C SER A 194 -30.78 8.63 -8.43
N VAL A 195 -29.49 8.92 -8.55
CA VAL A 195 -28.76 9.86 -7.67
C VAL A 195 -28.16 10.96 -8.51
N GLU A 196 -28.54 12.21 -8.24
CA GLU A 196 -27.84 13.39 -8.77
C GLU A 196 -26.74 13.83 -7.81
N TRP A 197 -25.71 14.49 -8.35
CA TRP A 197 -24.51 14.83 -7.59
C TRP A 197 -24.24 16.33 -7.58
N TRP A 198 -23.91 16.84 -6.41
CA TRP A 198 -23.47 18.21 -6.17
C TRP A 198 -22.08 18.22 -5.55
N VAL A 199 -21.30 19.24 -5.86
CA VAL A 199 -19.92 19.40 -5.37
C VAL A 199 -19.65 20.81 -4.89
N GLU A 200 -18.82 20.94 -3.86
CA GLU A 200 -18.11 22.17 -3.53
C GLU A 200 -16.70 22.08 -4.12
N VAL A 201 -16.41 22.97 -5.05
CA VAL A 201 -15.09 23.11 -5.65
C VAL A 201 -14.34 24.20 -4.91
N MET A 202 -13.19 23.84 -4.34
CA MET A 202 -12.31 24.73 -3.61
C MET A 202 -11.07 25.03 -4.46
N PRO A 203 -10.96 26.23 -5.06
CA PRO A 203 -9.73 26.67 -5.70
C PRO A 203 -8.55 26.70 -4.72
N ALA A 204 -7.35 26.45 -5.23
CA ALA A 204 -6.13 26.54 -4.44
C ALA A 204 -5.91 27.97 -3.95
N HIS A 205 -5.35 28.14 -2.75
CA HIS A 205 -5.26 29.44 -2.09
C HIS A 205 -4.54 30.51 -2.95
N TRP A 206 -3.49 30.10 -3.68
CA TRP A 206 -2.72 30.97 -4.56
C TRP A 206 -3.46 31.43 -5.82
N THR A 207 -4.66 30.90 -6.13
CA THR A 207 -5.52 31.45 -7.20
C THR A 207 -6.32 32.66 -6.74
N GLY A 208 -6.37 32.94 -5.43
CA GLY A 208 -7.11 34.08 -4.85
C GLY A 208 -8.63 34.01 -5.04
N ARG A 209 -9.21 32.82 -5.19
CA ARG A 209 -10.65 32.62 -5.46
C ARG A 209 -11.34 31.88 -4.34
N SER A 210 -12.63 32.14 -4.22
CA SER A 210 -13.49 31.51 -3.22
C SER A 210 -14.05 30.18 -3.73
N ALA A 211 -14.49 29.35 -2.80
CA ALA A 211 -15.23 28.14 -3.11
C ALA A 211 -16.52 28.46 -3.86
N PHE A 212 -16.97 27.52 -4.68
CA PHE A 212 -18.25 27.59 -5.37
C PHE A 212 -18.89 26.20 -5.45
N TYR A 213 -20.18 26.17 -5.77
CA TYR A 213 -20.98 24.96 -5.83
C TYR A 213 -21.33 24.61 -7.27
N GLY A 214 -21.30 23.32 -7.59
CA GLY A 214 -21.59 22.81 -8.92
C GLY A 214 -22.54 21.62 -8.89
N LYS A 215 -23.51 21.57 -9.81
CA LYS A 215 -24.27 20.35 -10.11
C LYS A 215 -23.54 19.57 -11.19
N LEU A 216 -23.22 18.30 -10.99
CA LEU A 216 -22.55 17.49 -12.01
C LEU A 216 -23.51 17.19 -13.17
N LYS A 217 -22.99 17.18 -14.41
CA LYS A 217 -23.68 16.64 -15.60
C LYS A 217 -23.70 15.10 -15.60
N LEU A 218 -24.07 14.51 -14.47
CA LEU A 218 -24.06 13.08 -14.25
C LEU A 218 -25.17 12.70 -13.28
N THR A 219 -25.92 11.67 -13.65
CA THR A 219 -26.88 11.01 -12.77
C THR A 219 -26.52 9.53 -12.70
N SER A 220 -26.29 9.04 -11.50
CA SER A 220 -25.98 7.62 -11.26
C SER A 220 -27.26 6.82 -11.07
N ARG A 221 -27.27 5.57 -11.53
CA ARG A 221 -28.44 4.68 -11.50
C ARG A 221 -28.06 3.32 -10.90
N GLY A 222 -29.02 2.39 -10.85
CA GLY A 222 -28.83 1.05 -10.32
C GLY A 222 -28.63 1.07 -8.80
N GLU A 223 -27.69 0.27 -8.31
CA GLU A 223 -27.44 0.06 -6.89
C GLU A 223 -26.84 1.30 -6.18
N THR A 224 -26.47 2.34 -6.91
CA THR A 224 -25.83 3.55 -6.35
C THR A 224 -26.55 4.12 -5.12
N ALA A 225 -27.88 4.21 -5.15
CA ALA A 225 -28.66 4.77 -4.04
C ALA A 225 -28.58 3.89 -2.78
N GLU A 226 -28.56 2.57 -2.94
CA GLU A 226 -28.44 1.60 -1.85
C GLU A 226 -27.03 1.64 -1.24
N ILE A 227 -26.01 1.69 -2.09
CA ILE A 227 -24.60 1.81 -1.69
C ILE A 227 -24.38 3.10 -0.92
N LEU A 228 -24.88 4.23 -1.44
CA LEU A 228 -24.82 5.52 -0.78
C LEU A 228 -25.52 5.51 0.58
N ASN A 229 -26.69 4.88 0.68
CA ASN A 229 -27.40 4.73 1.94
C ASN A 229 -26.59 3.90 2.96
N TYR A 230 -26.03 2.76 2.54
CA TYR A 230 -25.18 1.94 3.40
C TYR A 230 -23.93 2.72 3.86
N TYR A 231 -23.26 3.43 2.95
CA TYR A 231 -22.09 4.25 3.23
C TYR A 231 -22.38 5.35 4.29
N LEU A 232 -23.56 5.97 4.21
CA LEU A 232 -24.00 7.02 5.12
C LEU A 232 -24.45 6.50 6.49
N THR A 233 -25.03 5.30 6.56
CA THR A 233 -25.78 4.83 7.73
C THR A 233 -25.18 3.62 8.44
N GLY A 234 -24.31 2.85 7.79
CA GLY A 234 -23.67 1.69 8.37
C GLY A 234 -22.67 2.10 9.46
N GLU A 235 -23.00 1.80 10.72
CA GLU A 235 -22.13 2.07 11.86
C GLU A 235 -21.06 0.98 12.00
N MET A 236 -19.82 1.41 12.20
CA MET A 236 -18.66 0.54 12.38
C MET A 236 -18.46 0.22 13.86
N ASN A 237 -18.06 -1.01 14.16
CA ASN A 237 -17.48 -1.32 15.46
C ASN A 237 -16.00 -0.87 15.51
N ILE A 238 -15.37 -1.00 16.68
CA ILE A 238 -13.98 -0.57 16.88
C ILE A 238 -12.96 -1.31 16.01
N ASP A 239 -13.18 -2.61 15.73
CA ASP A 239 -12.27 -3.40 14.92
C ASP A 239 -12.34 -2.99 13.44
N ASP A 240 -13.54 -2.74 12.95
CA ASP A 240 -13.77 -2.21 11.60
C ASP A 240 -13.19 -0.79 11.47
N ALA A 241 -13.37 0.08 12.47
CA ALA A 241 -12.77 1.41 12.48
C ALA A 241 -11.23 1.37 12.50
N MET A 242 -10.63 0.46 13.29
CA MET A 242 -9.19 0.23 13.27
C MET A 242 -8.71 -0.31 11.92
N ASN A 243 -9.49 -1.18 11.28
CA ASN A 243 -9.19 -1.66 9.92
C ASN A 243 -9.25 -0.52 8.91
N TRP A 244 -10.26 0.33 8.98
CA TRP A 244 -10.37 1.54 8.16
C TRP A 244 -9.14 2.44 8.33
N ALA A 245 -8.70 2.71 9.57
CA ALA A 245 -7.52 3.54 9.82
C ALA A 245 -6.24 2.94 9.21
N ARG A 246 -6.06 1.61 9.28
CA ARG A 246 -4.92 0.90 8.66
C ARG A 246 -4.97 0.98 7.14
N THR A 247 -6.14 0.77 6.55
CA THR A 247 -6.34 0.87 5.11
C THR A 247 -6.08 2.30 4.64
N LEU A 248 -6.57 3.31 5.36
CA LEU A 248 -6.33 4.72 5.04
C LEU A 248 -4.85 5.09 5.13
N SER A 249 -4.16 4.73 6.22
CA SER A 249 -2.73 5.02 6.37
C SER A 249 -1.91 4.32 5.29
N SER A 250 -2.29 3.08 4.93
CA SER A 250 -1.67 2.35 3.83
C SER A 250 -2.00 2.96 2.46
N TYR A 251 -3.18 3.54 2.28
CA TYR A 251 -3.55 4.12 1.00
C TYR A 251 -2.82 5.45 0.76
N TRP A 252 -2.62 6.24 1.82
CA TRP A 252 -1.97 7.55 1.73
C TRP A 252 -0.46 7.50 1.85
N TYR A 253 0.16 6.40 2.32
CA TYR A 253 1.61 6.38 2.52
C TYR A 253 2.44 6.72 1.27
N PRO A 254 2.07 6.29 0.04
CA PRO A 254 2.91 6.52 -1.14
C PRO A 254 3.11 8.02 -1.43
N THR A 255 2.05 8.80 -1.21
CA THR A 255 2.00 10.24 -1.50
C THR A 255 2.33 11.10 -0.29
N LEU A 256 1.89 10.69 0.90
CA LEU A 256 1.88 11.53 2.10
C LEU A 256 2.74 10.97 3.25
N ASN A 257 3.42 9.84 3.03
CA ASN A 257 4.27 9.17 4.01
C ASN A 257 3.55 8.96 5.36
N THR A 258 2.33 8.43 5.29
CA THR A 258 1.47 8.16 6.44
C THR A 258 1.70 6.80 7.06
N ASP A 259 1.53 6.73 8.38
CA ASP A 259 1.54 5.50 9.17
C ASP A 259 0.65 5.69 10.41
N LEU A 260 0.30 4.60 11.09
CA LEU A 260 -0.35 4.66 12.40
C LEU A 260 0.70 4.66 13.52
N GLU A 261 0.52 5.56 14.47
CA GLU A 261 1.29 5.56 15.71
C GLU A 261 0.86 4.37 16.59
N PRO A 262 1.82 3.74 17.31
CA PRO A 262 1.48 2.78 18.35
C PRO A 262 0.60 3.45 19.41
N HIS A 263 -0.68 3.11 19.42
CA HIS A 263 -1.68 3.70 20.31
C HIS A 263 -2.67 2.64 20.80
N THR A 264 -3.05 2.72 22.08
CA THR A 264 -4.14 1.89 22.61
C THR A 264 -5.45 2.58 22.32
N ALA A 265 -6.28 1.98 21.47
CA ALA A 265 -7.56 2.58 21.09
C ALA A 265 -8.41 2.97 22.31
N GLY A 266 -8.86 4.24 22.34
CA GLY A 266 -9.66 4.82 23.42
C GLY A 266 -8.85 5.30 24.63
N ALA A 267 -7.52 5.23 24.60
CA ALA A 267 -6.64 5.77 25.64
C ALA A 267 -6.35 7.27 25.45
N PRO A 268 -6.01 8.01 26.52
CA PRO A 268 -5.58 9.40 26.43
C PRO A 268 -4.45 9.64 25.43
N TRP A 269 -4.54 10.73 24.67
CA TRP A 269 -3.50 11.19 23.75
C TRP A 269 -3.37 12.71 23.81
N GLU A 270 -2.15 13.20 24.02
CA GLU A 270 -1.84 14.63 24.18
C GLU A 270 -2.71 15.30 25.28
N GLY A 271 -2.81 14.64 26.45
CA GLY A 271 -3.64 15.04 27.59
C GLY A 271 -4.84 14.13 27.83
N ASP A 272 -5.57 14.34 28.93
CA ASP A 272 -6.65 13.44 29.36
C ASP A 272 -7.98 13.65 28.62
N ALA A 273 -8.12 14.77 27.91
CA ALA A 273 -9.36 15.20 27.28
C ALA A 273 -9.63 14.54 25.91
N ASN A 274 -8.62 13.96 25.26
CA ASN A 274 -8.75 13.33 23.95
C ASN A 274 -8.44 11.84 24.08
N ARG A 275 -9.31 11.00 23.55
CA ARG A 275 -9.23 9.53 23.64
C ARG A 275 -9.46 8.88 22.28
N PRO A 276 -8.57 9.16 21.31
CA PRO A 276 -8.73 8.65 19.96
C PRO A 276 -8.64 7.12 19.92
N PHE A 277 -9.32 6.50 18.97
CA PHE A 277 -9.14 5.07 18.69
C PHE A 277 -7.90 4.83 17.81
N ALA A 278 -7.57 5.77 16.92
CA ALA A 278 -6.40 5.72 16.05
C ALA A 278 -5.70 7.07 15.95
N VAL A 279 -4.38 7.06 15.83
CA VAL A 279 -3.55 8.24 15.60
C VAL A 279 -2.73 8.01 14.34
N MET A 280 -2.99 8.82 13.31
CA MET A 280 -2.29 8.76 12.03
C MET A 280 -1.23 9.85 11.99
N ARG A 281 0.01 9.46 11.74
CA ARG A 281 1.12 10.36 11.42
C ARG A 281 1.21 10.49 9.91
N GLY A 282 1.50 11.68 9.40
CA GLY A 282 1.90 11.93 8.00
C GLY A 282 3.20 12.72 7.95
N ASN A 283 3.97 12.58 6.87
CA ASN A 283 5.24 13.28 6.68
C ASN A 283 5.50 13.66 5.20
N PRO A 284 4.56 14.36 4.52
CA PRO A 284 4.58 14.58 3.07
C PRO A 284 5.77 15.42 2.58
N MET A 285 6.37 16.25 3.46
CA MET A 285 7.47 17.17 3.13
C MET A 285 8.62 17.12 4.14
N GLY A 286 8.79 15.99 4.84
CA GLY A 286 9.83 15.84 5.88
C GLY A 286 9.50 16.50 7.23
N THR A 287 8.36 17.21 7.33
CA THR A 287 7.81 17.67 8.61
C THR A 287 6.65 16.78 9.06
N PRO A 288 6.76 16.08 10.20
CA PRO A 288 5.71 15.19 10.67
C PRO A 288 4.50 15.96 11.22
N MET A 289 3.31 15.40 11.01
CA MET A 289 2.03 15.92 11.49
C MET A 289 1.14 14.76 11.95
N TRP A 290 0.22 15.00 12.87
CA TRP A 290 -0.65 13.96 13.46
C TRP A 290 -2.12 14.34 13.41
N ILE A 291 -2.92 13.41 12.92
CA ILE A 291 -4.38 13.45 12.94
C ILE A 291 -4.89 12.26 13.75
N ALA A 292 -5.51 12.56 14.89
CA ALA A 292 -6.14 11.57 15.74
C ALA A 292 -7.64 11.47 15.45
N PHE A 293 -8.16 10.26 15.35
CA PHE A 293 -9.59 10.00 15.13
C PHE A 293 -10.22 9.51 16.43
N GLU A 294 -11.23 10.24 16.90
CA GLU A 294 -11.94 9.95 18.14
C GLU A 294 -13.41 9.65 17.84
N VAL A 295 -13.93 8.61 18.47
CA VAL A 295 -15.34 8.28 18.47
C VAL A 295 -15.72 8.10 19.93
N PRO A 296 -16.57 8.97 20.51
CA PRO A 296 -16.90 8.91 21.93
C PRO A 296 -17.39 7.54 22.42
N ALA A 297 -18.10 6.81 21.55
CA ALA A 297 -18.58 5.45 21.84
C ALA A 297 -17.45 4.41 21.99
N PHE A 298 -16.24 4.68 21.48
CA PHE A 298 -15.07 3.80 21.61
C PHE A 298 -14.15 4.19 22.77
N CYS A 299 -14.42 5.31 23.45
CA CYS A 299 -13.62 5.76 24.57
C CYS A 299 -13.73 4.76 25.73
N LEU A 300 -12.58 4.34 26.24
CA LEU A 300 -12.52 3.46 27.39
C LEU A 300 -12.50 4.29 28.68
N SER A 301 -13.26 3.86 29.68
CA SER A 301 -13.14 4.41 31.04
C SER A 301 -11.74 4.11 31.59
N ASP A 302 -11.29 4.88 32.58
CA ASP A 302 -9.97 4.64 33.18
C ASP A 302 -9.87 3.26 33.83
N GLU A 303 -10.99 2.75 34.36
CA GLU A 303 -11.09 1.38 34.86
C GLU A 303 -11.00 0.36 33.73
N ALA A 304 -11.73 0.55 32.61
CA ALA A 304 -11.62 -0.32 31.45
C ALA A 304 -10.22 -0.27 30.82
N LEU A 305 -9.53 0.87 30.84
CA LEU A 305 -8.13 0.99 30.44
C LEU A 305 -7.18 0.30 31.42
N ARG A 306 -7.45 0.34 32.72
CA ARG A 306 -6.67 -0.46 33.69
C ARG A 306 -6.92 -1.94 33.45
N ALA A 307 -8.16 -2.37 33.30
CA ALA A 307 -8.51 -3.76 33.01
C ALA A 307 -7.93 -4.22 31.68
N LYS A 308 -7.98 -3.38 30.63
CA LYS A 308 -7.34 -3.64 29.34
C LYS A 308 -5.83 -3.66 29.45
N ARG A 309 -5.19 -2.72 30.14
CA ARG A 309 -3.75 -2.79 30.42
C ARG A 309 -3.39 -4.00 31.24
N THR A 310 -4.23 -4.44 32.17
CA THR A 310 -4.03 -5.66 32.94
C THR A 310 -4.24 -6.88 32.04
N ALA A 311 -5.23 -6.90 31.16
CA ALA A 311 -5.50 -7.98 30.22
C ALA A 311 -4.41 -8.06 29.14
N ASP A 312 -3.99 -6.94 28.56
CA ASP A 312 -2.87 -6.79 27.63
C ASP A 312 -1.57 -7.13 28.36
N SER A 313 -1.37 -6.68 29.60
CA SER A 313 -0.21 -7.08 30.41
C SER A 313 -0.26 -8.55 30.78
N LEU A 314 -1.43 -9.15 30.99
CA LEU A 314 -1.63 -10.60 31.21
C LEU A 314 -1.54 -11.39 29.91
N ALA A 315 -1.86 -10.80 28.75
CA ALA A 315 -1.74 -11.39 27.43
C ALA A 315 -0.28 -11.31 26.98
N GLU A 316 0.40 -10.19 27.22
CA GLU A 316 1.85 -9.99 27.13
C GLU A 316 2.58 -10.86 28.17
N ALA A 317 2.06 -10.99 29.40
CA ALA A 317 2.52 -11.90 30.45
C ALA A 317 2.04 -13.33 30.29
N GLY A 318 1.17 -13.58 29.31
CA GLY A 318 1.04 -14.89 28.69
C GLY A 318 2.46 -15.31 28.35
N GLU A 319 2.81 -16.53 28.68
CA GLU A 319 4.22 -16.91 28.74
C GLU A 319 4.85 -16.71 27.35
N VAL A 320 5.74 -15.71 27.24
CA VAL A 320 6.66 -15.66 26.11
C VAL A 320 7.65 -16.75 26.40
N VAL A 321 7.50 -17.87 25.70
CA VAL A 321 8.32 -19.05 25.93
C VAL A 321 9.73 -18.69 25.45
N PRO A 322 10.70 -18.48 26.36
CA PRO A 322 12.04 -18.15 25.95
C PRO A 322 12.61 -19.36 25.22
N VAL A 323 13.18 -19.14 24.06
CA VAL A 323 13.83 -20.21 23.32
C VAL A 323 15.32 -20.20 23.64
N ASN A 324 15.86 -21.34 24.05
CA ASN A 324 17.31 -21.50 24.07
C ASN A 324 17.79 -21.43 22.61
N ARG A 325 18.70 -20.50 22.34
CA ARG A 325 19.10 -20.14 20.99
C ARG A 325 20.62 -20.02 20.93
N THR A 326 21.17 -20.64 19.91
CA THR A 326 22.56 -20.52 19.52
C THR A 326 22.59 -19.82 18.18
N LEU A 327 23.48 -18.83 18.03
CA LEU A 327 23.66 -18.18 16.73
C LEU A 327 24.13 -19.20 15.71
N ASP A 328 23.51 -19.20 14.53
CA ASP A 328 24.12 -19.83 13.38
C ASP A 328 25.33 -19.01 12.96
N THR A 329 26.52 -19.52 13.22
CA THR A 329 27.79 -18.85 12.86
C THR A 329 28.33 -19.30 11.51
N ASN A 330 27.61 -20.17 10.78
CA ASN A 330 28.04 -20.66 9.49
C ASN A 330 27.97 -19.54 8.44
N SER A 331 29.13 -19.18 7.89
CA SER A 331 29.24 -18.15 6.85
C SER A 331 29.16 -18.70 5.41
N ALA A 332 28.90 -20.00 5.21
CA ALA A 332 28.92 -20.63 3.88
C ALA A 332 27.94 -19.95 2.91
N PHE A 333 26.68 -19.77 3.33
CA PHE A 333 25.68 -19.06 2.53
C PHE A 333 26.17 -17.65 2.15
N ARG A 334 26.62 -16.87 3.13
CA ARG A 334 27.11 -15.50 2.92
C ARG A 334 28.27 -15.45 1.91
N LEU A 335 29.24 -16.34 2.05
CA LEU A 335 30.42 -16.40 1.17
C LEU A 335 30.07 -16.88 -0.24
N GLU A 336 29.12 -17.82 -0.36
CA GLU A 336 28.60 -18.28 -1.66
C GLU A 336 27.85 -17.15 -2.37
N THR A 337 26.94 -16.45 -1.68
CA THR A 337 26.25 -15.29 -2.24
C THR A 337 27.24 -14.19 -2.63
N LEU A 338 28.22 -13.88 -1.76
CA LEU A 338 29.27 -12.89 -2.05
C LEU A 338 30.05 -13.23 -3.32
N ALA A 339 30.41 -14.51 -3.51
CA ALA A 339 31.09 -14.98 -4.71
C ALA A 339 30.19 -14.89 -5.96
N SER A 340 28.89 -15.23 -5.84
CA SER A 340 27.94 -15.14 -6.95
C SER A 340 27.69 -13.70 -7.44
N LEU A 341 27.95 -12.70 -6.59
CA LEU A 341 27.79 -11.29 -6.96
C LEU A 341 28.94 -10.76 -7.80
N GLU A 342 30.12 -11.40 -7.74
CA GLU A 342 31.31 -10.95 -8.47
C GLU A 342 31.05 -10.96 -9.98
N GLY A 343 31.10 -9.78 -10.60
CA GLY A 343 30.83 -9.62 -12.02
C GLY A 343 29.36 -9.85 -12.43
N SER A 344 28.43 -10.03 -11.49
CA SER A 344 27.01 -10.28 -11.80
C SER A 344 26.29 -9.09 -12.44
N CYS A 345 26.82 -7.88 -12.26
CA CYS A 345 26.27 -6.64 -12.81
C CYS A 345 27.38 -5.64 -13.14
N PRO A 346 28.17 -5.91 -14.20
CA PRO A 346 29.34 -5.11 -14.50
C PRO A 346 28.93 -3.76 -15.07
N GLU A 347 29.58 -2.69 -14.62
CA GLU A 347 29.49 -1.41 -15.30
C GLU A 347 30.15 -1.51 -16.68
N ASN A 348 29.38 -1.27 -17.72
CA ASN A 348 29.80 -1.40 -19.11
C ASN A 348 29.10 -0.37 -20.01
N ALA A 349 29.39 -0.40 -21.32
CA ALA A 349 28.81 0.56 -22.26
C ALA A 349 27.26 0.49 -22.33
N ALA A 350 26.66 -0.70 -22.19
CA ALA A 350 25.21 -0.87 -22.20
C ALA A 350 24.56 -0.31 -20.93
N THR A 351 25.11 -0.60 -19.75
CA THR A 351 24.60 -0.03 -18.48
C THR A 351 24.77 1.49 -18.46
N LYS A 352 25.89 2.01 -19.00
CA LYS A 352 26.08 3.46 -19.13
C LYS A 352 25.05 4.09 -20.07
N LYS A 353 24.81 3.48 -21.24
CA LYS A 353 23.80 3.95 -22.21
C LYS A 353 22.40 3.99 -21.58
N PHE A 354 22.03 2.95 -20.83
CA PHE A 354 20.77 2.93 -20.08
C PHE A 354 20.68 4.09 -19.08
N ARG A 355 21.70 4.26 -18.22
CA ARG A 355 21.73 5.32 -17.19
C ARG A 355 21.67 6.72 -17.80
N ASP A 356 22.42 6.97 -18.87
CA ASP A 356 22.39 8.26 -19.58
C ASP A 356 20.98 8.55 -20.13
N ALA A 357 20.35 7.57 -20.77
CA ALA A 357 19.00 7.72 -21.33
C ALA A 357 17.94 7.92 -20.24
N LEU A 358 18.03 7.18 -19.12
CA LEU A 358 17.14 7.35 -17.98
C LEU A 358 17.29 8.75 -17.36
N ALA A 359 18.52 9.24 -17.19
CA ALA A 359 18.77 10.59 -16.68
C ALA A 359 18.16 11.67 -17.58
N GLU A 360 18.31 11.55 -18.90
CA GLU A 360 17.69 12.48 -19.86
C GLU A 360 16.15 12.42 -19.83
N LYS A 361 15.57 11.24 -19.62
CA LYS A 361 14.13 11.08 -19.43
C LYS A 361 13.64 11.81 -18.19
N LEU A 362 14.29 11.60 -17.04
CA LEU A 362 13.90 12.21 -15.77
C LEU A 362 14.07 13.74 -15.76
N LYS A 363 15.03 14.29 -16.50
CA LYS A 363 15.20 15.74 -16.69
C LYS A 363 14.04 16.40 -17.44
N LYS A 364 13.38 15.68 -18.34
CA LYS A 364 12.24 16.19 -19.13
C LYS A 364 10.93 16.19 -18.36
N LEU A 365 10.81 15.35 -17.32
CA LEU A 365 9.63 15.28 -16.49
C LEU A 365 9.57 16.49 -15.52
N PRO A 366 8.41 17.16 -15.35
CA PRO A 366 8.22 18.19 -14.33
C PRO A 366 8.73 17.75 -12.96
N LYS A 367 9.42 18.64 -12.23
CA LYS A 367 10.02 18.31 -10.93
C LYS A 367 9.03 17.72 -9.92
N GLU A 368 7.78 18.21 -9.96
CA GLU A 368 6.68 17.78 -9.09
C GLU A 368 6.04 16.44 -9.51
N GLN A 369 6.35 15.93 -10.71
CA GLN A 369 5.80 14.67 -11.22
C GLN A 369 6.56 13.47 -10.65
N ASN A 370 5.91 12.73 -9.75
CA ASN A 370 6.49 11.59 -9.04
C ASN A 370 6.26 10.24 -9.73
N ALA A 371 5.27 10.13 -10.61
CA ALA A 371 5.08 8.97 -11.47
C ALA A 371 4.76 9.37 -12.90
N TRP A 372 5.02 8.48 -13.86
CA TRP A 372 4.65 8.68 -15.26
C TRP A 372 4.31 7.36 -15.91
N ALA A 373 3.54 7.43 -17.00
CA ALA A 373 3.25 6.29 -17.83
C ALA A 373 4.30 6.13 -18.92
N ASP A 374 4.74 4.90 -19.15
CA ASP A 374 5.41 4.52 -20.38
C ASP A 374 5.13 3.04 -20.69
N GLY A 375 4.72 2.76 -21.93
CA GLY A 375 4.15 1.48 -22.31
C GLY A 375 2.87 1.16 -21.54
N ASP A 376 2.79 -0.05 -20.99
CA ASP A 376 1.64 -0.57 -20.25
C ASP A 376 1.80 -0.49 -18.72
N MET A 377 2.86 0.16 -18.24
CA MET A 377 3.19 0.30 -16.83
C MET A 377 3.32 1.77 -16.41
N LEU A 378 3.14 2.01 -15.11
CA LEU A 378 3.51 3.26 -14.46
C LEU A 378 4.87 3.12 -13.77
N TRP A 379 5.67 4.17 -13.77
CA TRP A 379 7.02 4.19 -13.23
C TRP A 379 7.15 5.22 -12.12
N PHE A 380 7.96 4.90 -11.11
CA PHE A 380 8.16 5.76 -9.95
C PHE A 380 9.49 6.50 -10.03
N ARG A 381 9.45 7.84 -9.90
CA ARG A 381 10.64 8.70 -10.02
C ARG A 381 11.72 8.33 -9.01
N ARG A 382 11.34 7.99 -7.78
CA ARG A 382 12.30 7.65 -6.72
C ARG A 382 13.00 6.31 -6.98
N ASN A 383 12.27 5.32 -7.49
CA ASN A 383 12.88 4.07 -7.93
C ASN A 383 13.86 4.33 -9.09
N ALA A 384 13.44 5.10 -10.10
CA ALA A 384 14.30 5.44 -11.23
C ALA A 384 15.57 6.22 -10.82
N ASN A 385 15.45 7.16 -9.88
CA ASN A 385 16.61 7.88 -9.33
C ASN A 385 17.59 6.93 -8.61
N TYR A 386 17.10 5.90 -7.92
CA TYR A 386 17.94 4.90 -7.27
C TYR A 386 18.84 4.16 -8.28
N LEU A 387 18.37 3.88 -9.50
CA LEU A 387 19.21 3.28 -10.57
C LEU A 387 20.32 4.22 -11.05
N LEU A 388 20.21 5.53 -10.78
CA LEU A 388 21.22 6.54 -11.11
C LEU A 388 22.21 6.78 -9.97
N ALA A 389 22.12 6.05 -8.86
CA ALA A 389 23.06 6.16 -7.76
C ALA A 389 24.48 5.82 -8.21
N ASP A 390 25.46 6.65 -7.81
CA ASP A 390 26.88 6.35 -8.06
C ASP A 390 27.39 5.31 -7.05
N LYS A 391 27.14 5.57 -5.75
CA LYS A 391 27.52 4.67 -4.66
C LYS A 391 26.63 4.90 -3.45
N ILE A 392 26.02 3.82 -2.96
CA ILE A 392 25.06 3.87 -1.85
C ILE A 392 25.74 4.27 -0.53
N THR A 393 26.94 3.75 -0.25
CA THR A 393 27.67 4.05 1.00
C THR A 393 28.39 5.40 1.02
N LYS A 394 28.31 6.21 -0.05
CA LYS A 394 28.87 7.58 -0.11
C LYS A 394 27.92 8.67 0.40
N GLN A 395 26.77 8.28 0.93
CA GLN A 395 25.83 9.20 1.56
C GLN A 395 26.37 9.74 2.88
N ASP A 396 25.76 10.81 3.40
CA ASP A 396 26.08 11.33 4.73
C ASP A 396 25.76 10.29 5.84
N SER A 397 26.19 10.58 7.07
CA SER A 397 26.04 9.64 8.19
C SER A 397 24.60 9.36 8.61
N LEU A 398 23.66 10.25 8.28
CA LEU A 398 22.23 10.07 8.58
C LEU A 398 21.56 9.21 7.51
N HIS A 399 22.11 9.15 6.29
CA HIS A 399 21.51 8.41 5.17
C HIS A 399 22.31 7.18 4.74
N ASN A 400 23.52 6.97 5.24
CA ASN A 400 24.30 5.76 4.97
C ASN A 400 23.77 4.56 5.80
N PRO A 401 23.18 3.53 5.15
CA PRO A 401 22.54 2.42 5.87
C PRO A 401 23.53 1.44 6.51
N LEU A 402 24.75 1.30 5.97
CA LEU A 402 25.65 0.20 6.34
C LEU A 402 26.07 0.23 7.82
N PRO A 403 26.51 1.37 8.39
CA PRO A 403 26.84 1.43 9.81
C PRO A 403 25.66 1.05 10.72
N ARG A 404 24.44 1.47 10.39
CA ARG A 404 23.24 1.20 11.20
C ARG A 404 22.80 -0.26 11.13
N LEU A 405 22.90 -0.88 9.96
CA LEU A 405 22.66 -2.32 9.82
C LEU A 405 23.66 -3.15 10.63
N LEU A 406 24.93 -2.71 10.70
CA LEU A 406 25.94 -3.36 11.53
C LEU A 406 25.69 -3.15 13.03
N GLU A 407 25.23 -1.97 13.44
CA GLU A 407 24.78 -1.71 14.81
C GLU A 407 23.60 -2.62 15.20
N LEU A 408 22.59 -2.73 14.33
CA LEU A 408 21.46 -3.64 14.49
C LEU A 408 21.91 -5.11 14.58
N LYS A 409 22.81 -5.54 13.70
CA LYS A 409 23.39 -6.89 13.76
C LYS A 409 24.05 -7.13 15.12
N LYS A 410 24.90 -6.21 15.58
CA LYS A 410 25.58 -6.34 16.88
C LYS A 410 24.58 -6.44 18.04
N TYR A 411 23.52 -5.64 18.01
CA TYR A 411 22.46 -5.70 19.01
C TYR A 411 21.74 -7.07 19.00
N LEU A 412 21.32 -7.56 17.83
CA LEU A 412 20.64 -8.86 17.72
C LEU A 412 21.57 -10.04 18.05
N ASP A 413 22.84 -9.98 17.67
CA ASP A 413 23.86 -10.97 18.04
C ASP A 413 24.04 -11.00 19.58
N SER A 414 24.01 -9.85 20.26
CA SER A 414 24.07 -9.80 21.74
C SER A 414 22.87 -10.49 22.42
N LEU A 415 21.77 -10.60 21.68
CA LEU A 415 20.59 -11.34 22.09
C LEU A 415 20.68 -12.81 21.64
N ASN A 416 21.62 -13.24 20.81
CA ASN A 416 21.62 -14.52 20.09
C ASN A 416 20.46 -14.67 19.08
N VAL A 417 20.09 -13.58 18.41
CA VAL A 417 19.08 -13.54 17.33
C VAL A 417 19.78 -13.25 16.00
N GLN A 418 19.52 -14.04 14.96
CA GLN A 418 20.09 -13.78 13.64
C GLN A 418 19.41 -12.60 12.97
N LEU A 419 20.20 -11.82 12.21
CA LEU A 419 19.69 -10.82 11.28
C LEU A 419 19.89 -11.31 9.85
N LEU A 420 18.81 -11.33 9.07
CA LEU A 420 18.85 -11.51 7.61
C LEU A 420 18.30 -10.23 6.97
N VAL A 421 19.13 -9.54 6.18
CA VAL A 421 18.69 -8.37 5.40
C VAL A 421 18.19 -8.85 4.04
N VAL A 422 17.04 -8.33 3.60
CA VAL A 422 16.39 -8.72 2.35
C VAL A 422 16.04 -7.47 1.53
N PRO A 423 16.99 -6.95 0.74
CA PRO A 423 16.72 -5.91 -0.25
C PRO A 423 15.74 -6.43 -1.30
N VAL A 424 14.59 -5.76 -1.46
CA VAL A 424 13.65 -6.04 -2.54
C VAL A 424 14.00 -5.16 -3.74
N PRO A 425 14.47 -5.71 -4.87
CA PRO A 425 14.75 -4.94 -6.08
C PRO A 425 13.55 -4.07 -6.49
N VAL A 426 13.82 -2.93 -7.10
CA VAL A 426 12.74 -2.06 -7.59
C VAL A 426 12.21 -2.57 -8.93
N LYS A 427 10.94 -2.30 -9.24
CA LYS A 427 10.33 -2.66 -10.54
C LYS A 427 11.17 -2.18 -11.73
N GLU A 428 11.72 -0.98 -11.63
CA GLU A 428 12.56 -0.30 -12.61
C GLU A 428 13.89 -1.04 -12.88
N GLU A 429 14.39 -1.78 -11.90
CA GLU A 429 15.60 -2.61 -12.02
C GLU A 429 15.30 -3.96 -12.68
N ILE A 430 14.07 -4.48 -12.48
CA ILE A 430 13.62 -5.74 -13.06
C ILE A 430 13.16 -5.56 -14.51
N TYR A 431 12.50 -4.44 -14.85
CA TYR A 431 11.97 -4.14 -16.19
C TYR A 431 12.71 -2.99 -16.89
N GLY A 432 14.04 -2.99 -16.85
CA GLY A 432 14.86 -1.96 -17.49
C GLY A 432 14.57 -1.77 -18.99
N GLU A 433 14.21 -2.85 -19.70
CA GLU A 433 13.83 -2.83 -21.12
C GLU A 433 12.52 -2.10 -21.41
N ARG A 434 11.61 -2.06 -20.44
CA ARG A 434 10.34 -1.33 -20.57
C ARG A 434 10.49 0.12 -20.14
N LEU A 435 11.48 0.42 -19.31
CA LEU A 435 11.78 1.76 -18.83
C LEU A 435 12.58 2.58 -19.86
N VAL A 436 13.53 1.93 -20.55
CA VAL A 436 14.38 2.56 -21.57
C VAL A 436 14.45 1.66 -22.80
N GLU A 437 13.87 2.14 -23.91
CA GLU A 437 13.84 1.43 -25.19
C GLU A 437 15.24 1.02 -25.68
N GLY A 438 15.34 -0.20 -26.22
CA GLY A 438 16.59 -0.77 -26.73
C GLY A 438 17.55 -1.31 -25.66
N THR A 439 17.10 -1.37 -24.41
CA THR A 439 17.80 -2.08 -23.32
C THR A 439 17.50 -3.57 -23.42
N ALA A 440 18.52 -4.42 -23.26
CA ALA A 440 18.31 -5.87 -23.26
C ALA A 440 17.54 -6.31 -22.01
N ALA A 441 16.61 -7.26 -22.17
CA ALA A 441 15.70 -7.69 -21.10
C ALA A 441 16.41 -8.39 -19.92
N ASP A 442 17.63 -8.88 -20.14
CA ASP A 442 18.51 -9.53 -19.17
C ASP A 442 19.66 -8.61 -18.69
N LEU A 443 19.71 -7.35 -19.16
CA LEU A 443 20.72 -6.40 -18.70
C LEU A 443 20.49 -6.06 -17.23
N CYS A 444 21.50 -6.31 -16.40
CA CYS A 444 21.50 -5.74 -15.06
C CYS A 444 21.77 -4.24 -15.12
N VAL A 445 20.74 -3.44 -14.85
CA VAL A 445 20.75 -1.97 -15.03
C VAL A 445 21.19 -1.19 -13.78
N ASN A 446 21.38 -1.85 -12.63
CA ASN A 446 21.71 -1.21 -11.36
C ASN A 446 23.03 -1.71 -10.72
N PRO A 447 24.20 -1.43 -11.32
CA PRO A 447 25.49 -1.83 -10.75
C PRO A 447 25.71 -1.37 -9.31
N ALA A 448 25.27 -0.15 -8.95
CA ALA A 448 25.47 0.42 -7.62
C ALA A 448 24.67 -0.29 -6.52
N GLY A 449 23.42 -0.71 -6.82
CA GLY A 449 22.62 -1.51 -5.89
C GLY A 449 23.18 -2.90 -5.65
N ARG A 450 23.66 -3.55 -6.72
CA ARG A 450 24.33 -4.86 -6.66
C ARG A 450 25.64 -4.79 -5.88
N GLU A 451 26.43 -3.74 -6.12
CA GLU A 451 27.65 -3.46 -5.37
C GLU A 451 27.36 -3.22 -3.89
N PHE A 452 26.29 -2.51 -3.55
CA PHE A 452 25.92 -2.30 -2.15
C PHE A 452 25.51 -3.61 -1.45
N THR A 453 24.81 -4.51 -2.15
CA THR A 453 24.53 -5.87 -1.66
C THR A 453 25.83 -6.62 -1.34
N ARG A 454 26.82 -6.51 -2.23
CA ARG A 454 28.17 -7.08 -2.05
C ARG A 454 28.89 -6.46 -0.85
N GLU A 455 28.82 -5.13 -0.68
CA GLU A 455 29.40 -4.40 0.45
C GLU A 455 28.82 -4.85 1.79
N MET A 456 27.49 -5.07 1.88
CA MET A 456 26.84 -5.59 3.08
C MET A 456 27.34 -7.00 3.44
N LEU A 457 27.39 -7.92 2.46
CA LEU A 457 27.90 -9.28 2.64
C LEU A 457 29.38 -9.28 3.08
N ALA A 458 30.21 -8.45 2.44
CA ALA A 458 31.63 -8.31 2.76
C ALA A 458 31.86 -7.71 4.15
N ALA A 459 30.98 -6.80 4.60
CA ALA A 459 30.99 -6.25 5.95
C ALA A 459 30.50 -7.24 7.02
N GLY A 460 30.00 -8.39 6.61
CA GLY A 460 29.65 -9.50 7.48
C GLY A 460 28.17 -9.64 7.82
N LEU A 461 27.30 -8.91 7.12
CA LEU A 461 25.84 -9.12 7.18
C LEU A 461 25.45 -10.35 6.36
N ASP A 462 24.43 -11.06 6.81
CA ASP A 462 23.72 -12.03 5.97
C ASP A 462 22.69 -11.27 5.15
N VAL A 463 22.75 -11.44 3.82
CA VAL A 463 21.85 -10.77 2.87
C VAL A 463 21.25 -11.81 1.94
N LEU A 464 19.92 -11.81 1.79
CA LEU A 464 19.24 -12.62 0.78
C LEU A 464 19.09 -11.80 -0.50
N ASP A 465 19.83 -12.19 -1.54
CA ASP A 465 19.75 -11.54 -2.85
C ASP A 465 18.52 -12.04 -3.65
N LEU A 466 17.47 -11.22 -3.73
CA LEU A 466 16.25 -11.56 -4.46
C LEU A 466 16.34 -11.34 -5.98
N TYR A 467 17.34 -10.60 -6.47
CA TYR A 467 17.41 -10.19 -7.88
C TYR A 467 17.36 -11.38 -8.86
N PRO A 468 18.15 -12.45 -8.69
CA PRO A 468 18.10 -13.59 -9.62
C PRO A 468 16.72 -14.28 -9.66
N ALA A 469 16.06 -14.43 -8.52
CA ALA A 469 14.74 -15.06 -8.43
C ALA A 469 13.66 -14.22 -9.13
N LEU A 470 13.72 -12.89 -9.00
CA LEU A 470 12.79 -11.99 -9.66
C LEU A 470 13.04 -11.88 -11.17
N MET A 471 14.30 -11.91 -11.62
CA MET A 471 14.63 -11.99 -13.05
C MET A 471 14.15 -13.31 -13.66
N ALA A 472 14.26 -14.42 -12.92
CA ALA A 472 13.72 -15.71 -13.34
C ALA A 472 12.18 -15.68 -13.43
N ALA A 473 11.50 -15.12 -12.42
CA ALA A 473 10.05 -14.94 -12.45
C ALA A 473 9.59 -14.09 -13.65
N LYS A 474 10.28 -12.96 -13.89
CA LYS A 474 10.04 -12.07 -15.04
C LYS A 474 10.11 -12.80 -16.38
N SER A 475 10.95 -13.81 -16.53
CA SER A 475 11.08 -14.55 -17.79
C SER A 475 9.79 -15.30 -18.20
N GLY A 476 8.89 -15.54 -17.25
CA GLY A 476 7.56 -16.12 -17.47
C GLY A 476 6.42 -15.10 -17.51
N ASP A 477 6.72 -13.80 -17.47
CA ASP A 477 5.69 -12.75 -17.53
C ASP A 477 5.04 -12.69 -18.92
N GLU A 478 3.71 -12.55 -18.93
CA GLU A 478 2.90 -12.38 -20.13
C GLU A 478 1.74 -11.43 -19.83
N PRO A 479 1.50 -10.36 -20.61
CA PRO A 479 0.41 -9.41 -20.32
C PRO A 479 -0.95 -10.13 -20.16
N PRO A 480 -1.75 -9.77 -19.14
CA PRO A 480 -1.54 -8.74 -18.12
C PRO A 480 -0.82 -9.23 -16.84
N HIS A 481 -0.31 -10.46 -16.82
CA HIS A 481 0.31 -11.10 -15.67
C HIS A 481 1.82 -10.84 -15.62
N TYR A 482 2.22 -10.07 -14.63
CA TYR A 482 3.59 -9.65 -14.43
C TYR A 482 4.09 -10.05 -13.04
N SER A 483 5.41 -10.06 -12.85
CA SER A 483 6.05 -10.24 -11.55
C SER A 483 5.94 -9.00 -10.66
N TYR A 484 5.70 -7.81 -11.25
CA TYR A 484 5.26 -6.59 -10.55
C TYR A 484 3.93 -6.09 -11.07
N GLN A 485 3.20 -5.40 -10.20
CA GLN A 485 1.96 -4.75 -10.58
C GLN A 485 2.22 -3.60 -11.56
N ARG A 486 1.32 -3.42 -12.54
CA ARG A 486 1.53 -2.45 -13.63
C ARG A 486 1.49 -1.01 -13.11
N TYR A 487 0.51 -0.71 -12.26
CA TYR A 487 0.22 0.65 -11.77
C TYR A 487 0.68 0.88 -10.33
N ASP A 488 1.49 -0.03 -9.79
CA ASP A 488 1.91 -0.02 -8.39
C ASP A 488 3.42 -0.30 -8.28
N THR A 489 4.06 0.11 -7.19
CA THR A 489 5.49 -0.16 -6.92
C THR A 489 5.78 -1.59 -6.47
N HIS A 490 4.78 -2.34 -6.00
CA HIS A 490 4.96 -3.66 -5.41
C HIS A 490 4.97 -4.80 -6.43
N TRP A 491 5.48 -5.94 -5.98
CA TRP A 491 5.36 -7.19 -6.70
C TRP A 491 3.88 -7.57 -6.91
N ALA A 492 3.64 -8.38 -7.93
CA ALA A 492 2.45 -9.18 -8.06
C ALA A 492 2.74 -10.63 -7.59
N LEU A 493 1.75 -11.50 -7.61
CA LEU A 493 1.85 -12.84 -7.03
C LEU A 493 3.06 -13.65 -7.54
N PRO A 494 3.41 -13.70 -8.85
CA PRO A 494 4.56 -14.47 -9.33
C PRO A 494 5.89 -14.02 -8.69
N GLY A 495 6.14 -12.71 -8.65
CA GLY A 495 7.34 -12.14 -8.05
C GLY A 495 7.41 -12.38 -6.53
N MET A 496 6.27 -12.24 -5.84
CA MET A 496 6.17 -12.52 -4.41
C MET A 496 6.47 -14.00 -4.10
N LEU A 497 5.89 -14.93 -4.86
CA LEU A 497 6.11 -16.36 -4.65
C LEU A 497 7.57 -16.75 -4.91
N ALA A 498 8.20 -16.22 -5.98
CA ALA A 498 9.62 -16.46 -6.26
C ALA A 498 10.52 -15.96 -5.11
N ALA A 499 10.23 -14.78 -4.56
CA ALA A 499 10.95 -14.26 -3.40
C ALA A 499 10.72 -15.12 -2.14
N MET A 500 9.50 -15.58 -1.90
CA MET A 500 9.17 -16.39 -0.72
C MET A 500 9.75 -17.81 -0.79
N GLU A 501 9.82 -18.41 -1.97
CA GLU A 501 10.47 -19.70 -2.18
C GLU A 501 11.97 -19.62 -1.83
N LEU A 502 12.65 -18.57 -2.31
CA LEU A 502 14.05 -18.32 -1.99
C LEU A 502 14.25 -18.05 -0.49
N LEU A 503 13.37 -17.26 0.12
CA LEU A 503 13.43 -16.96 1.56
C LEU A 503 13.18 -18.20 2.43
N ALA A 504 12.17 -19.01 2.09
CA ALA A 504 11.90 -20.26 2.78
C ALA A 504 13.08 -21.24 2.66
N SER A 505 13.68 -21.33 1.47
CA SER A 505 14.90 -22.12 1.25
C SER A 505 16.04 -21.66 2.15
N ARG A 506 16.27 -20.35 2.29
CA ARG A 506 17.29 -19.82 3.22
C ARG A 506 16.96 -20.13 4.69
N VAL A 507 15.69 -19.98 5.09
CA VAL A 507 15.26 -20.20 6.48
C VAL A 507 15.44 -21.67 6.89
N THR A 508 15.09 -22.60 6.01
CA THR A 508 15.21 -24.05 6.28
C THR A 508 16.67 -24.54 6.36
N GLN A 509 17.63 -23.75 5.86
CA GLN A 509 19.07 -24.04 5.94
C GLN A 509 19.73 -23.58 7.23
N TYR A 510 19.06 -22.80 8.09
CA TYR A 510 19.63 -22.46 9.39
C TYR A 510 19.78 -23.72 10.25
N SER A 511 20.91 -23.82 10.96
CA SER A 511 21.23 -24.95 11.84
C SER A 511 20.17 -25.24 12.91
N TRP A 512 19.49 -24.20 13.41
CA TRP A 512 18.43 -24.35 14.41
C TRP A 512 17.07 -24.78 13.84
N TYR A 513 16.90 -24.83 12.51
CA TYR A 513 15.61 -25.15 11.88
C TYR A 513 15.11 -26.53 12.28
N ALA A 514 15.98 -27.55 12.31
CA ALA A 514 15.60 -28.91 12.70
C ALA A 514 15.07 -29.01 14.15
N GLU A 515 15.52 -28.10 15.03
CA GLU A 515 15.16 -28.06 16.46
C GLU A 515 14.05 -27.06 16.76
N SER A 516 13.53 -26.38 15.74
CA SER A 516 12.55 -25.31 15.90
C SER A 516 11.12 -25.79 16.14
N GLY A 517 10.84 -27.08 15.91
CA GLY A 517 9.49 -27.64 15.97
C GLY A 517 8.62 -27.30 14.76
N ALA A 518 9.22 -26.89 13.64
CA ALA A 518 8.52 -26.60 12.38
C ALA A 518 7.48 -27.66 12.01
N GLN A 519 6.28 -27.23 11.60
CA GLN A 519 5.18 -28.10 11.16
C GLN A 519 4.72 -27.74 9.73
N PRO A 520 5.52 -28.02 8.69
CA PRO A 520 5.09 -27.82 7.30
C PRO A 520 3.76 -28.54 7.01
N GLY A 521 2.85 -27.88 6.30
CA GLY A 521 1.52 -28.42 6.00
C GLY A 521 0.47 -28.26 7.12
N SER A 522 0.79 -27.55 8.21
CA SER A 522 -0.18 -27.20 9.26
C SER A 522 -1.11 -26.03 8.92
N LEU A 523 -0.79 -25.30 7.84
CA LEU A 523 -1.56 -24.18 7.33
C LEU A 523 -2.11 -24.52 5.95
N ASN A 524 -3.24 -23.92 5.59
CA ASN A 524 -3.89 -24.11 4.30
C ASN A 524 -3.66 -22.88 3.42
N LEU A 525 -3.49 -23.11 2.12
CA LEU A 525 -3.37 -22.06 1.11
C LEU A 525 -4.64 -22.03 0.24
N GLN A 526 -5.20 -20.85 0.02
CA GLN A 526 -6.36 -20.66 -0.85
C GLN A 526 -6.10 -19.53 -1.84
N GLU A 527 -6.43 -19.77 -3.10
CA GLU A 527 -6.42 -18.73 -4.13
C GLU A 527 -7.62 -17.79 -3.95
N THR A 528 -7.34 -16.49 -4.01
CA THR A 528 -8.30 -15.40 -3.89
C THR A 528 -7.98 -14.33 -4.93
N GLN A 529 -8.80 -13.29 -5.01
CA GLN A 529 -8.52 -12.13 -5.84
C GLN A 529 -8.80 -10.83 -5.09
N THR A 530 -8.06 -9.78 -5.43
CA THR A 530 -8.26 -8.44 -4.90
C THR A 530 -8.23 -7.39 -6.00
N LEU A 531 -9.06 -6.36 -5.89
CA LEU A 531 -9.04 -5.21 -6.79
C LEU A 531 -8.08 -4.15 -6.24
N ARG A 532 -7.14 -3.67 -7.04
CA ARG A 532 -6.11 -2.72 -6.61
C ARG A 532 -5.83 -1.65 -7.67
N GLU A 533 -6.03 -0.40 -7.30
CA GLU A 533 -5.80 0.78 -8.15
C GLU A 533 -4.32 0.96 -8.50
N GLY A 534 -3.45 0.69 -7.52
CA GLY A 534 -2.02 0.87 -7.62
C GLY A 534 -1.57 2.23 -7.09
N ASP A 535 -0.50 2.21 -6.28
CA ASP A 535 0.00 3.41 -5.60
C ASP A 535 0.50 4.52 -6.54
N LEU A 536 0.88 4.21 -7.79
CA LEU A 536 1.42 5.19 -8.74
C LEU A 536 0.35 6.03 -9.43
N VAL A 537 -0.91 5.58 -9.47
CA VAL A 537 -2.00 6.34 -10.09
C VAL A 537 -2.16 7.70 -9.41
N ALA A 538 -2.06 7.76 -8.08
CA ALA A 538 -2.17 8.99 -7.31
C ALA A 538 -1.06 10.03 -7.62
N HIS A 539 0.04 9.59 -8.23
CA HIS A 539 1.20 10.42 -8.59
C HIS A 539 1.20 10.90 -10.06
N LEU A 540 0.18 10.54 -10.84
CA LEU A 540 -0.02 11.01 -12.21
C LEU A 540 -0.68 12.40 -12.27
N PRO A 541 -0.56 13.12 -13.40
CA PRO A 541 -1.42 14.27 -13.67
C PRO A 541 -2.91 13.91 -13.54
N ASP A 542 -3.73 14.80 -12.99
CA ASP A 542 -5.15 14.52 -12.71
C ASP A 542 -5.94 14.07 -13.95
N ALA A 543 -5.62 14.66 -15.11
CA ALA A 543 -6.23 14.31 -16.40
C ALA A 543 -5.84 12.90 -16.92
N GLU A 544 -4.83 12.26 -16.33
CA GLU A 544 -4.35 10.93 -16.72
C GLU A 544 -4.84 9.82 -15.80
N LYS A 545 -5.18 10.12 -14.54
CA LYS A 545 -5.54 9.11 -13.52
C LYS A 545 -6.63 8.14 -13.99
N SER A 546 -7.68 8.66 -14.63
CA SER A 546 -8.82 7.84 -15.10
C SER A 546 -8.47 6.88 -16.25
N LYS A 547 -7.27 6.96 -16.84
CA LYS A 547 -6.80 6.02 -17.88
C LYS A 547 -6.29 4.70 -17.31
N TYR A 548 -6.05 4.65 -15.99
CA TYR A 548 -5.41 3.52 -15.29
C TYR A 548 -6.38 2.96 -14.25
N PRO A 549 -7.40 2.19 -14.67
CA PRO A 549 -8.34 1.57 -13.75
C PRO A 549 -7.65 0.50 -12.90
N ALA A 550 -8.26 0.12 -11.78
CA ALA A 550 -7.72 -0.88 -10.89
C ALA A 550 -7.57 -2.26 -11.55
N ASP A 551 -6.49 -2.96 -11.21
CA ASP A 551 -6.23 -4.33 -11.63
C ASP A 551 -6.86 -5.33 -10.66
N THR A 552 -7.42 -6.42 -11.20
CA THR A 552 -7.80 -7.59 -10.39
C THR A 552 -6.60 -8.52 -10.29
N LEU A 553 -6.07 -8.67 -9.08
CA LEU A 553 -4.84 -9.39 -8.80
C LEU A 553 -5.13 -10.72 -8.10
N PRO A 554 -4.53 -11.84 -8.54
CA PRO A 554 -4.58 -13.09 -7.79
C PRO A 554 -3.74 -12.95 -6.51
N VAL A 555 -4.23 -13.52 -5.41
CA VAL A 555 -3.56 -13.52 -4.11
C VAL A 555 -3.73 -14.88 -3.46
N MET A 556 -2.63 -15.43 -2.93
CA MET A 556 -2.65 -16.65 -2.14
C MET A 556 -2.81 -16.32 -0.67
N LYS A 557 -3.97 -16.66 -0.09
CA LYS A 557 -4.29 -16.39 1.31
C LYS A 557 -4.06 -17.63 2.17
N VAL A 558 -3.48 -17.43 3.35
CA VAL A 558 -3.12 -18.49 4.29
C VAL A 558 -4.13 -18.57 5.43
N PHE A 559 -4.49 -19.79 5.81
CA PHE A 559 -5.46 -20.08 6.87
C PHE A 559 -4.90 -21.07 7.88
N LYS A 560 -5.32 -20.91 9.13
CA LYS A 560 -5.17 -21.90 10.21
C LYS A 560 -6.55 -22.40 10.60
N GLY A 561 -6.90 -23.61 10.16
CA GLY A 561 -8.29 -24.06 10.19
C GLY A 561 -9.15 -23.18 9.27
N THR A 562 -10.18 -22.53 9.84
CA THR A 562 -11.10 -21.63 9.13
C THR A 562 -10.73 -20.15 9.24
N GLU A 563 -9.75 -19.80 10.10
CA GLU A 563 -9.37 -18.42 10.35
C GLU A 563 -8.17 -18.03 9.49
N ALA A 564 -8.13 -16.77 9.04
CA ALA A 564 -6.95 -16.22 8.37
C ALA A 564 -5.74 -16.30 9.31
N TYR A 565 -4.61 -16.78 8.81
CA TYR A 565 -3.44 -16.99 9.64
C TYR A 565 -2.87 -15.64 10.13
N LYS A 566 -2.36 -15.63 11.35
CA LYS A 566 -1.65 -14.50 11.94
C LYS A 566 -0.62 -15.00 12.94
N GLY A 567 0.65 -14.66 12.71
CA GLY A 567 1.71 -15.00 13.66
C GLY A 567 1.63 -14.16 14.94
N GLY A 568 1.79 -14.85 16.07
CA GLY A 568 1.75 -14.22 17.40
C GLY A 568 3.13 -13.83 17.93
N LYS A 569 3.15 -13.24 19.12
CA LYS A 569 4.39 -12.84 19.82
C LYS A 569 5.38 -13.97 20.09
N ASN A 570 4.93 -15.23 20.10
CA ASN A 570 5.77 -16.42 20.32
C ASN A 570 6.38 -16.97 19.03
N SER A 571 6.13 -16.34 17.89
CA SER A 571 6.74 -16.72 16.60
C SER A 571 8.27 -16.76 16.74
N PRO A 572 8.97 -17.77 16.21
CA PRO A 572 10.43 -17.81 16.17
C PRO A 572 11.03 -16.82 15.16
N ILE A 573 10.23 -16.34 14.21
CA ILE A 573 10.65 -15.38 13.19
C ILE A 573 9.90 -14.07 13.38
N LEU A 574 10.64 -12.96 13.35
CA LEU A 574 10.09 -11.61 13.16
C LEU A 574 10.43 -11.15 11.75
N LEU A 575 9.42 -10.96 10.91
CA LEU A 575 9.57 -10.27 9.64
C LEU A 575 9.23 -8.79 9.85
N MET A 576 10.21 -7.91 9.69
CA MET A 576 10.01 -6.47 9.79
C MET A 576 10.37 -5.77 8.48
N GLY A 577 9.64 -4.71 8.14
CA GLY A 577 9.85 -4.05 6.86
C GLY A 577 8.93 -2.88 6.54
N ASP A 578 8.96 -2.51 5.27
CA ASP A 578 8.08 -1.51 4.67
C ASP A 578 6.77 -2.13 4.15
N SER A 579 6.07 -1.40 3.28
CA SER A 579 4.82 -1.82 2.65
C SER A 579 4.88 -3.15 1.91
N PHE A 580 6.05 -3.63 1.44
CA PHE A 580 6.18 -4.97 0.85
C PHE A 580 5.83 -6.08 1.85
N THR A 581 6.03 -5.84 3.14
CA THR A 581 5.62 -6.78 4.20
C THR A 581 4.14 -6.66 4.60
N GLY A 582 3.47 -5.56 4.21
CA GLY A 582 2.17 -5.17 4.75
C GLY A 582 1.01 -5.22 3.78
N VAL A 583 1.20 -4.95 2.48
CA VAL A 583 0.11 -4.78 1.51
C VAL A 583 -0.84 -5.97 1.48
N PHE A 584 -0.34 -7.17 1.16
CA PHE A 584 -1.17 -8.39 1.15
C PHE A 584 -1.26 -9.08 2.51
N GLU A 585 -0.40 -8.69 3.47
CA GLU A 585 -0.41 -9.28 4.82
C GLU A 585 -1.54 -8.71 5.68
N SER A 586 -1.69 -7.39 5.67
CA SER A 586 -2.51 -6.66 6.65
C SER A 586 -3.65 -5.84 6.05
N VAL A 587 -3.59 -5.50 4.75
CA VAL A 587 -4.55 -4.60 4.11
C VAL A 587 -5.40 -5.36 3.10
N ASP A 588 -4.79 -5.80 2.00
CA ASP A 588 -5.47 -6.53 0.93
C ASP A 588 -5.54 -8.01 1.27
N GLN A 589 -6.73 -8.60 1.19
CA GLN A 589 -7.06 -10.00 1.53
C GLN A 589 -6.80 -10.44 2.99
N LYS A 590 -5.79 -9.89 3.67
CA LYS A 590 -5.32 -10.21 5.03
C LYS A 590 -4.83 -11.65 5.14
N SER A 591 -3.55 -11.86 5.45
CA SER A 591 -2.83 -13.15 5.40
C SER A 591 -2.46 -13.65 3.99
N GLY A 592 -2.22 -12.74 3.05
CA GLY A 592 -1.71 -13.08 1.71
C GLY A 592 -0.29 -12.56 1.42
N GLY A 593 0.41 -12.06 2.44
CA GLY A 593 1.71 -11.42 2.30
C GLY A 593 2.90 -12.31 2.66
N PRO A 594 4.12 -11.73 2.65
CA PRO A 594 5.36 -12.48 2.87
C PRO A 594 5.42 -13.26 4.18
N GLY A 595 4.86 -12.73 5.28
CA GLY A 595 4.92 -13.39 6.58
C GLY A 595 4.06 -14.64 6.61
N SER A 596 2.84 -14.53 6.10
CA SER A 596 1.90 -15.64 5.95
C SER A 596 2.43 -16.72 5.01
N LEU A 597 2.96 -16.33 3.84
CA LEU A 597 3.51 -17.27 2.86
C LEU A 597 4.77 -17.97 3.35
N LEU A 598 5.65 -17.26 4.07
CA LEU A 598 6.81 -17.85 4.70
C LEU A 598 6.41 -18.85 5.79
N ALA A 599 5.39 -18.54 6.59
CA ALA A 599 4.87 -19.45 7.59
C ALA A 599 4.29 -20.73 6.98
N TYR A 600 3.54 -20.59 5.88
CA TYR A 600 3.03 -21.72 5.11
C TYR A 600 4.17 -22.61 4.58
N ALA A 601 5.19 -22.00 3.97
CA ALA A 601 6.29 -22.73 3.33
C ALA A 601 7.24 -23.42 4.34
N THR A 602 7.49 -22.79 5.48
CA THR A 602 8.45 -23.29 6.48
C THR A 602 7.79 -24.05 7.64
N GLY A 603 6.48 -23.93 7.82
CA GLY A 603 5.80 -24.47 9.00
C GLY A 603 6.20 -23.79 10.32
N LEU A 604 6.81 -22.60 10.26
CA LEU A 604 7.16 -21.80 11.43
C LEU A 604 6.25 -20.58 11.51
N ASP A 605 5.78 -20.25 12.72
CA ASP A 605 5.06 -18.99 12.91
C ASP A 605 6.00 -17.80 12.63
N VAL A 606 5.43 -16.77 11.99
CA VAL A 606 6.10 -15.53 11.59
C VAL A 606 5.29 -14.33 12.08
N GLN A 607 5.85 -13.57 13.01
CA GLN A 607 5.29 -12.29 13.44
C GLN A 607 5.68 -11.21 12.42
N VAL A 608 4.72 -10.42 11.95
CA VAL A 608 4.98 -9.33 10.99
C VAL A 608 4.91 -7.97 11.67
N LEU A 609 5.88 -7.12 11.37
CA LEU A 609 5.96 -5.74 11.83
C LEU A 609 6.20 -4.80 10.64
N THR A 610 5.17 -4.07 10.21
CA THR A 610 5.26 -3.14 9.09
C THR A 610 5.37 -1.69 9.55
N SER A 611 6.19 -0.90 8.84
CA SER A 611 6.28 0.56 8.89
C SER A 611 5.97 1.12 7.50
N TRP A 612 4.82 1.78 7.35
CA TRP A 612 4.37 2.27 6.04
C TRP A 612 5.22 3.46 5.60
N GLY A 613 5.73 3.42 4.36
CA GLY A 613 6.59 4.49 3.82
C GLY A 613 7.93 4.70 4.54
N GLY A 614 8.25 3.86 5.53
CA GLY A 614 9.38 4.06 6.42
C GLY A 614 10.20 2.82 6.68
N GLY A 615 10.75 2.23 5.62
CA GLY A 615 11.64 1.07 5.68
C GLY A 615 12.72 1.22 6.77
N PRO A 616 13.53 2.31 6.77
CA PRO A 616 14.52 2.56 7.82
C PRO A 616 13.92 2.76 9.21
N GLY A 617 12.69 3.27 9.33
CA GLY A 617 12.07 3.56 10.62
C GLY A 617 11.54 2.36 11.40
N VAL A 618 11.36 1.20 10.74
CA VAL A 618 10.70 0.02 11.36
C VAL A 618 11.47 -0.52 12.57
N TYR A 619 12.79 -0.36 12.61
CA TYR A 619 13.59 -0.87 13.73
C TYR A 619 13.22 -0.20 15.07
N HIS A 620 12.79 1.07 15.07
CA HIS A 620 12.33 1.75 16.29
C HIS A 620 11.10 1.07 16.89
N ARG A 621 10.23 0.51 16.05
CA ARG A 621 9.08 -0.28 16.49
C ARG A 621 9.56 -1.61 17.09
N MET A 622 10.53 -2.27 16.46
CA MET A 622 11.14 -3.50 17.01
C MET A 622 11.79 -3.25 18.39
N MET A 623 12.45 -2.11 18.60
CA MET A 623 13.07 -1.77 19.89
C MET A 623 12.07 -1.66 21.04
N LYS A 624 10.78 -1.44 20.74
CA LYS A 624 9.68 -1.47 21.73
C LYS A 624 9.21 -2.90 22.05
N MET A 625 9.58 -3.91 21.26
CA MET A 625 9.16 -5.31 21.40
C MET A 625 10.10 -6.16 22.29
N LYS A 626 10.73 -5.57 23.31
CA LYS A 626 11.79 -6.22 24.12
C LYS A 626 11.42 -7.61 24.64
N LYS A 627 10.16 -7.80 25.03
CA LYS A 627 9.67 -9.08 25.56
C LYS A 627 9.51 -10.13 24.45
N ASP A 628 8.86 -9.79 23.36
CA ASP A 628 8.67 -10.67 22.20
C ASP A 628 10.00 -11.15 21.62
N MET A 629 11.06 -10.34 21.74
CA MET A 629 12.40 -10.72 21.32
C MET A 629 12.94 -11.97 22.02
N GLN A 630 12.38 -12.42 23.16
CA GLN A 630 12.79 -13.64 23.86
C GLN A 630 12.43 -14.93 23.12
N SER A 631 11.38 -14.92 22.28
CA SER A 631 10.99 -16.09 21.47
C SER A 631 11.68 -16.12 20.10
N LYS A 632 12.34 -15.04 19.70
CA LYS A 632 12.89 -14.88 18.34
C LYS A 632 14.21 -15.64 18.19
N ARG A 633 14.34 -16.31 17.05
CA ARG A 633 15.58 -16.88 16.53
C ARG A 633 16.11 -16.03 15.37
N LEU A 634 15.20 -15.51 14.54
CA LEU A 634 15.53 -14.78 13.33
C LEU A 634 14.72 -13.48 13.24
N VAL A 635 15.40 -12.39 12.90
CA VAL A 635 14.81 -11.16 12.39
C VAL A 635 15.14 -11.06 10.90
N ILE A 636 14.09 -10.98 10.08
CA ILE A 636 14.19 -10.71 8.65
C ILE A 636 13.85 -9.24 8.45
N TYR A 637 14.81 -8.47 7.94
CA TYR A 637 14.61 -7.06 7.61
C TYR A 637 14.42 -6.90 6.11
N MET A 638 13.16 -6.80 5.67
CA MET A 638 12.76 -6.77 4.27
C MET A 638 12.21 -5.41 3.87
N MET A 639 12.81 -4.77 2.87
CA MET A 639 12.30 -3.52 2.32
C MET A 639 12.79 -3.29 0.89
N THR A 640 12.09 -2.42 0.18
CA THR A 640 12.49 -1.91 -1.13
C THR A 640 13.93 -1.37 -1.14
N ALA A 641 14.70 -1.75 -2.15
CA ALA A 641 16.11 -1.41 -2.25
C ALA A 641 16.36 0.10 -2.42
N ARG A 642 15.39 0.85 -2.97
CA ARG A 642 15.43 2.32 -3.05
C ARG A 642 15.62 3.01 -1.70
N ASP A 643 15.18 2.39 -0.60
CA ASP A 643 15.23 3.02 0.73
C ASP A 643 16.64 2.98 1.35
N PHE A 644 17.58 2.27 0.71
CA PHE A 644 19.00 2.37 1.03
C PHE A 644 19.67 3.64 0.49
N TRP A 645 19.01 4.40 -0.40
CA TRP A 645 19.60 5.58 -1.05
C TRP A 645 18.63 6.75 -1.15
N GLN A 646 19.07 7.91 -0.65
CA GLN A 646 18.29 9.14 -0.53
C GLN A 646 16.90 8.85 0.04
N SER A 647 16.88 8.08 1.12
CA SER A 647 15.67 7.86 1.89
C SER A 647 15.18 9.20 2.44
N PRO A 648 13.88 9.52 2.37
CA PRO A 648 13.32 10.68 3.04
C PRO A 648 13.35 10.55 4.57
N MET A 649 13.68 9.35 5.07
CA MET A 649 13.90 9.07 6.48
C MET A 649 15.37 8.82 6.76
N GLU A 650 15.82 9.35 7.89
CA GLU A 650 17.15 9.09 8.42
C GLU A 650 17.26 7.65 8.92
N TRP A 651 18.47 7.11 8.79
CA TRP A 651 18.94 5.90 9.45
C TRP A 651 19.48 6.32 10.82
N ASP A 652 18.54 6.53 11.74
CA ASP A 652 18.81 6.87 13.13
C ASP A 652 19.70 5.80 13.80
N GLY A 653 20.40 6.20 14.88
CA GLY A 653 21.22 5.28 15.69
C GLY A 653 20.38 4.43 16.66
N LEU A 654 21.00 3.38 17.21
CA LEU A 654 20.45 2.57 18.32
C LEU A 654 20.58 3.23 19.69
#